data_AF-A0A973RD14-F1
#
_entry.id   AF-A0A973RD14-F1
#
_cell.length_a   1.000
_cell.length_b   1.000
_cell.length_c   1.000
_cell.angle_alpha   90.00
_cell.angle_beta   90.00
_cell.angle_gamma   90.00
#
_symmetry.space_group_name_H-M   'P 1'
#
loop_
_entity.id
_entity.type
_entity.pdbx_description
1 polymer ?
#
loop_
_entity_poly.entity_id
_entity_poly.type
_entity_poly.pdbx_seq_one_letter_code
_entity_poly.pdbx_strand_id
1 'polypeptide(L)'
;MRKVPHAWRLIVPLAALTLLPPFVATPANAAEPPPAARLATAADEAPHVGKSRLDTRDRAPQPAAKDALRRDYDVPATEPEHPRPSARKSVAAAACDVSDFTGRTGSALVQQIRSSATDCVNTLFNLTGADASAAFREAQMTTVAYALRDNSANYPGDNSTGTAQLVLYLRAGYYVHWYHPTDVGSYGQTLRTAIQSGLDAFFGGSRAWTVSDANGEVLSEAVTLIDSAEQNDRYLYVVKRLLNGYDSTYDGSWWMLNAVNNVYTVLFRGHQLPAFVSAVQADRSVLDTLSSFAANHLNLLGTANSYLVSNAGRELGRFLQHPALQATVRPLVKNLLGRSSMTGATAPLWVGVAEMTDSYDQANCSSYGTCDLANRLAASVLPITHTCSASIRIRAQDVTSSQLATTCSSLANQDAYFHSLAKDGGPVAGDGNTTLEVVVFDSSGDYETYAGAMFGIDTNNGGMYLEGDPAAAGNQPRFIAYEAEWLRPDFQIWNLNHEYTHYLDGRFNMYGDFEAGVSTPTIWWIEGFAEYVSYSYRKVVYDAAITEAGKRTYALSTLWDTTYDHDTTRIYRWGYLAVRYMFDKHAGDVATLLRSYRTGAWSTARSFLTGTIGSRYDADWNTWLAACAAGACSGGGGNQAPAASFTASVNGLTAAFADTSTDSDGTISSRRWDFGDGGASTSASPSHTYAAQGTYTVRLTVTDDGGTSATASKQVTVTSGGGTTPECTASDTRRLDRNCKRGNLSAGQGDYAYLYILVPAGTSRLTITASGGTGNADLYYNAASWATTSAYTRRSTGPGNAETLVIDNPPAGYNYISLHAAQTFSGASVKTEY
;
A
#
# COMPACT_ATOMS: atom_id res chain seq x y z
N MET A 1 31.39 -26.47 49.70
CA MET A 1 32.12 -27.43 50.56
C MET A 1 32.64 -28.57 49.70
N ARG A 2 33.94 -28.94 49.77
CA ARG A 2 34.58 -30.19 49.22
C ARG A 2 34.40 -30.42 47.69
N LYS A 3 35.40 -30.86 46.91
CA LYS A 3 36.74 -31.44 47.18
C LYS A 3 37.64 -31.20 45.95
N VAL A 4 38.94 -30.97 46.18
CA VAL A 4 40.02 -31.18 45.18
C VAL A 4 40.45 -32.66 45.23
N PRO A 5 41.30 -33.18 44.32
CA PRO A 5 42.74 -33.18 44.63
C PRO A 5 43.73 -33.11 43.42
N HIS A 6 44.83 -32.36 43.61
CA HIS A 6 46.25 -32.79 43.43
C HIS A 6 46.76 -33.21 42.01
N ALA A 7 48.06 -33.31 41.67
CA ALA A 7 49.38 -32.79 42.15
C ALA A 7 50.47 -33.33 41.15
N TRP A 8 51.73 -32.90 41.02
CA TRP A 8 52.58 -31.87 41.66
C TRP A 8 53.87 -31.64 40.79
N ARG A 9 54.75 -30.73 41.25
CA ARG A 9 56.20 -30.56 40.98
C ARG A 9 56.62 -29.51 39.92
N LEU A 10 57.70 -28.75 40.08
CA LEU A 10 58.45 -28.11 41.18
C LEU A 10 59.80 -27.62 40.59
N ILE A 11 60.26 -26.44 41.04
CA ILE A 11 61.65 -25.92 41.01
C ILE A 11 62.07 -25.05 39.80
N VAL A 12 62.86 -24.02 40.17
CA VAL A 12 63.32 -22.74 39.59
C VAL A 12 64.83 -22.63 39.99
N PRO A 13 65.73 -21.68 39.60
CA PRO A 13 65.74 -20.57 38.60
C PRO A 13 66.94 -20.61 37.59
N LEU A 14 67.01 -19.71 36.60
CA LEU A 14 67.94 -18.53 36.57
C LEU A 14 67.94 -17.76 35.23
N ALA A 15 68.26 -16.47 35.35
CA ALA A 15 68.34 -15.40 34.35
C ALA A 15 69.01 -15.69 32.99
N ALA A 16 68.50 -15.08 31.91
CA ALA A 16 69.12 -13.93 31.21
C ALA A 16 68.40 -13.55 29.90
N LEU A 17 68.58 -12.28 29.48
CA LEU A 17 68.23 -11.69 28.17
C LEU A 17 66.78 -11.84 27.66
N THR A 18 65.97 -10.80 27.86
CA THR A 18 64.76 -10.56 27.06
C THR A 18 65.12 -10.09 25.64
N LEU A 19 65.31 -11.04 24.74
CA LEU A 19 65.11 -10.78 23.30
C LEU A 19 63.63 -10.48 23.09
N LEU A 20 63.31 -9.30 22.56
CA LEU A 20 61.98 -9.02 22.03
C LEU A 20 61.71 -9.99 20.88
N PRO A 21 60.57 -10.71 20.87
CA PRO A 21 60.15 -11.43 19.66
C PRO A 21 59.90 -10.39 18.55
N PRO A 22 60.09 -10.75 17.27
CA PRO A 22 59.76 -9.84 16.18
C PRO A 22 58.28 -9.46 16.28
N PHE A 23 57.98 -8.17 16.09
CA PHE A 23 56.62 -7.73 15.84
C PHE A 23 56.09 -8.48 14.62
N VAL A 24 55.25 -9.49 14.85
CA VAL A 24 54.30 -9.92 13.84
C VAL A 24 53.36 -8.74 13.68
N ALA A 25 53.58 -7.95 12.64
CA ALA A 25 52.59 -6.99 12.20
C ALA A 25 51.32 -7.79 11.92
N THR A 26 50.32 -7.61 12.77
CA THR A 26 48.95 -7.98 12.43
C THR A 26 48.67 -7.35 11.07
N PRO A 27 48.22 -8.10 10.05
CA PRO A 27 47.80 -7.48 8.81
C PRO A 27 46.79 -6.40 9.20
N ALA A 28 46.98 -5.18 8.70
CA ALA A 28 45.97 -4.17 8.84
C ALA A 28 44.68 -4.78 8.29
N ASN A 29 43.61 -4.80 9.09
CA ASN A 29 42.30 -5.12 8.55
C ASN A 29 42.09 -4.15 7.39
N ALA A 30 42.13 -4.67 6.17
CA ALA A 30 41.57 -3.97 5.03
C ALA A 30 40.11 -3.75 5.43
N ALA A 31 39.76 -2.49 5.68
CA ALA A 31 38.36 -2.15 5.84
C ALA A 31 37.65 -2.66 4.58
N GLU A 32 36.53 -3.34 4.76
CA GLU A 32 35.57 -3.43 3.66
C GLU A 32 35.31 -1.99 3.20
N PRO A 33 35.43 -1.68 1.90
CA PRO A 33 35.24 -0.32 1.43
C PRO A 33 33.77 0.13 1.65
N PRO A 34 33.38 1.36 1.28
CA PRO A 34 31.99 1.79 1.36
C PRO A 34 31.23 1.64 0.01
N PRO A 35 29.89 1.51 0.02
CA PRO A 35 29.13 1.25 -1.20
C PRO A 35 29.22 2.32 -2.28
N ALA A 36 29.81 1.94 -3.41
CA ALA A 36 29.75 2.68 -4.67
C ALA A 36 28.29 2.75 -5.12
N ALA A 37 27.73 3.96 -5.16
CA ALA A 37 26.32 4.15 -5.45
C ALA A 37 25.97 3.69 -6.87
N ARG A 38 24.91 2.87 -6.99
CA ARG A 38 24.16 2.74 -8.25
C ARG A 38 23.76 4.15 -8.68
N LEU A 39 23.66 4.40 -9.98
CA LEU A 39 22.74 5.44 -10.41
C LEU A 39 21.35 5.02 -9.95
N ALA A 40 20.80 5.71 -8.94
CA ALA A 40 19.41 5.59 -8.58
C ALA A 40 18.59 5.83 -9.85
N THR A 41 17.94 4.77 -10.31
CA THR A 41 16.87 4.83 -11.29
C THR A 41 15.63 5.41 -10.61
N ALA A 42 14.65 5.87 -11.37
CA ALA A 42 13.34 6.27 -10.82
C ALA A 42 12.52 5.10 -10.22
N ALA A 43 13.17 3.97 -9.91
CA ALA A 43 12.60 2.78 -9.28
C ALA A 43 13.41 2.29 -8.06
N ASP A 44 14.49 2.97 -7.66
CA ASP A 44 15.20 2.64 -6.41
C ASP A 44 14.57 3.44 -5.25
N GLU A 45 13.37 3.05 -4.84
CA GLU A 45 12.66 3.57 -3.65
C GLU A 45 13.28 2.99 -2.37
N ALA A 46 13.45 3.81 -1.33
CA ALA A 46 13.90 3.32 -0.02
C ALA A 46 12.80 2.47 0.63
N PRO A 47 13.11 1.35 1.32
CA PRO A 47 12.09 0.51 1.94
C PRO A 47 11.18 1.29 2.89
N HIS A 48 9.86 1.11 2.76
CA HIS A 48 8.87 1.77 3.61
C HIS A 48 8.76 1.14 5.02
N VAL A 49 9.44 0.01 5.26
CA VAL A 49 9.51 -0.63 6.58
C VAL A 49 10.95 -0.71 7.05
N GLY A 50 11.19 -0.31 8.30
CA GLY A 50 12.51 -0.41 8.92
C GLY A 50 12.45 -0.85 10.38
N LYS A 51 13.38 -1.76 10.74
CA LYS A 51 13.59 -2.24 12.11
C LYS A 51 14.09 -1.14 13.05
N SER A 52 15.11 -0.41 12.62
CA SER A 52 15.91 0.44 13.49
C SER A 52 16.10 1.84 12.91
N ARG A 53 16.50 2.76 13.78
CA ARG A 53 16.94 4.09 13.35
C ARG A 53 18.26 3.96 12.61
N LEU A 54 18.34 4.51 11.40
CA LEU A 54 19.59 4.71 10.67
C LEU A 54 20.56 5.54 11.52
N ASP A 55 21.84 5.16 11.54
CA ASP A 55 22.89 5.96 12.16
C ASP A 55 23.13 7.23 11.32
N THR A 56 23.53 8.33 11.96
CA THR A 56 23.80 9.60 11.28
C THR A 56 24.88 9.48 10.19
N ARG A 57 25.80 8.51 10.32
CA ARG A 57 26.81 8.20 9.31
C ARG A 57 26.23 7.65 7.99
N ASP A 58 25.06 7.02 8.04
CA ASP A 58 24.45 6.31 6.91
C ASP A 58 23.40 7.18 6.18
N ARG A 59 22.86 8.20 6.85
CA ARG A 59 21.94 9.18 6.25
C ARG A 59 22.67 10.09 5.26
N ALA A 60 22.61 9.75 3.97
CA ALA A 60 23.22 10.45 2.84
C ALA A 60 22.73 11.90 2.64
N PRO A 61 23.39 12.73 1.81
CA PRO A 61 22.91 14.06 1.42
C PRO A 61 21.59 13.98 0.62
N GLN A 62 20.77 15.03 0.68
CA GLN A 62 19.53 15.15 -0.09
C GLN A 62 19.83 15.12 -1.61
N PRO A 63 19.13 14.31 -2.41
CA PRO A 63 19.32 14.27 -3.87
C PRO A 63 18.84 15.57 -4.54
N ALA A 64 19.38 15.86 -5.73
CA ALA A 64 18.92 16.98 -6.56
C ALA A 64 17.62 16.67 -7.32
N ALA A 65 17.28 15.39 -7.44
CA ALA A 65 16.06 14.89 -8.06
C ALA A 65 14.97 14.70 -6.99
N LYS A 66 13.77 15.25 -7.24
CA LYS A 66 12.58 15.02 -6.39
C LYS A 66 11.69 13.90 -6.92
N ASP A 67 12.15 13.16 -7.94
CA ASP A 67 11.36 12.19 -8.70
C ASP A 67 10.87 11.00 -7.85
N ALA A 68 11.49 10.76 -6.69
CA ALA A 68 11.10 9.75 -5.71
C ALA A 68 10.01 10.23 -4.72
N LEU A 69 9.71 11.53 -4.65
CA LEU A 69 8.54 12.05 -3.95
C LEU A 69 7.31 11.88 -4.85
N ARG A 70 6.77 10.66 -4.88
CA ARG A 70 5.57 10.33 -5.67
C ARG A 70 4.40 11.24 -5.31
N ARG A 71 3.66 11.66 -6.34
CA ARG A 71 2.37 12.35 -6.21
C ARG A 71 1.16 11.40 -6.30
N ASP A 72 1.37 10.15 -6.68
CA ASP A 72 0.33 9.13 -6.80
C ASP A 72 0.96 7.72 -6.78
N TYR A 73 0.20 6.72 -6.37
CA TYR A 73 0.56 5.31 -6.50
C TYR A 73 0.35 4.84 -7.95
N ASP A 74 -0.72 5.32 -8.59
CA ASP A 74 -1.21 4.85 -9.88
C ASP A 74 -0.68 5.66 -11.06
N VAL A 75 -0.34 6.94 -10.86
CA VAL A 75 0.44 7.71 -11.83
C VAL A 75 1.90 7.20 -11.75
N PRO A 76 2.46 6.63 -12.85
CA PRO A 76 3.90 6.40 -12.90
C PRO A 76 4.61 7.70 -12.57
N ALA A 77 5.71 7.68 -11.81
CA ALA A 77 6.56 8.85 -11.65
C ALA A 77 6.72 9.49 -13.03
N THR A 78 6.21 10.72 -13.19
CA THR A 78 6.26 11.42 -14.48
C THR A 78 7.71 11.37 -14.92
N GLU A 79 7.98 10.86 -16.13
CA GLU A 79 9.33 10.85 -16.73
C GLU A 79 10.01 12.14 -16.30
N PRO A 80 11.12 12.08 -15.51
CA PRO A 80 11.67 13.26 -14.87
C PRO A 80 11.77 14.38 -15.89
N GLU A 81 11.45 15.62 -15.51
CA GLU A 81 11.42 16.74 -16.47
C GLU A 81 12.77 16.87 -17.22
N HIS A 82 13.84 16.36 -16.60
CA HIS A 82 15.13 16.03 -17.21
C HIS A 82 15.52 14.56 -16.89
N PRO A 83 15.11 13.55 -17.69
CA PRO A 83 15.44 12.17 -17.40
C PRO A 83 16.90 11.93 -17.77
N ARG A 84 17.67 11.34 -16.84
CA ARG A 84 19.08 11.03 -17.06
C ARG A 84 19.24 10.21 -18.34
N PRO A 85 20.14 10.52 -19.30
CA PRO A 85 20.38 9.66 -20.46
C PRO A 85 20.95 8.27 -20.16
N SER A 86 21.14 7.92 -18.89
CA SER A 86 21.37 6.57 -18.37
C SER A 86 20.09 5.89 -17.86
N ALA A 87 19.04 6.66 -17.59
CA ALA A 87 17.74 6.22 -17.05
C ALA A 87 16.56 6.51 -17.99
N ARG A 88 16.79 6.91 -19.25
CA ARG A 88 15.72 7.21 -20.20
C ARG A 88 15.12 5.90 -20.70
N LYS A 89 13.86 5.63 -20.35
CA LYS A 89 13.09 4.57 -20.99
C LYS A 89 12.65 5.04 -22.38
N SER A 90 13.57 5.06 -23.32
CA SER A 90 13.21 5.17 -24.74
C SER A 90 12.26 4.03 -25.11
N VAL A 91 11.17 4.36 -25.82
CA VAL A 91 10.07 3.44 -26.18
C VAL A 91 10.55 2.27 -27.06
N ALA A 92 11.76 2.35 -27.59
CA ALA A 92 12.57 1.20 -27.96
C ALA A 92 14.03 1.46 -27.54
N ALA A 93 14.43 0.91 -26.39
CA ALA A 93 15.85 0.83 -26.04
C ALA A 93 16.59 0.15 -27.19
N ALA A 94 17.56 0.84 -27.80
CA ALA A 94 18.41 0.24 -28.82
C ALA A 94 19.06 -0.99 -28.20
N ALA A 95 18.84 -2.17 -28.80
CA ALA A 95 19.21 -3.45 -28.22
C ALA A 95 20.70 -3.46 -27.89
N CYS A 96 21.02 -3.34 -26.60
CA CYS A 96 22.39 -3.27 -26.13
C CYS A 96 22.93 -4.68 -26.06
N ASP A 97 23.68 -5.08 -27.08
CA ASP A 97 24.33 -6.38 -27.09
C ASP A 97 25.54 -6.35 -26.14
N VAL A 98 25.46 -7.09 -25.03
CA VAL A 98 26.55 -7.20 -24.05
C VAL A 98 27.85 -7.71 -24.72
N SER A 99 27.73 -8.54 -25.76
CA SER A 99 28.88 -9.09 -26.50
C SER A 99 29.68 -8.02 -27.25
N ASP A 100 29.09 -6.87 -27.56
CA ASP A 100 29.80 -5.74 -28.15
C ASP A 100 30.81 -5.13 -27.16
N PHE A 101 30.60 -5.25 -25.86
CA PHE A 101 31.53 -4.79 -24.83
C PHE A 101 32.45 -5.92 -24.35
N THR A 102 31.91 -7.11 -24.11
CA THR A 102 32.68 -8.25 -23.57
C THR A 102 33.61 -8.89 -24.62
N GLY A 103 33.24 -8.82 -25.90
CA GLY A 103 34.04 -9.32 -27.02
C GLY A 103 35.14 -8.38 -27.53
N ARG A 104 35.22 -7.13 -27.04
CA ARG A 104 36.16 -6.11 -27.53
C ARG A 104 37.20 -5.72 -26.49
N THR A 105 38.37 -5.28 -26.96
CA THR A 105 39.46 -4.77 -26.10
C THR A 105 40.15 -3.58 -26.78
N GLY A 106 41.01 -2.87 -26.04
CA GLY A 106 41.84 -1.79 -26.61
C GLY A 106 41.01 -0.67 -27.26
N SER A 107 41.49 -0.16 -28.40
CA SER A 107 40.81 0.89 -29.16
C SER A 107 39.46 0.47 -29.72
N ALA A 108 39.23 -0.82 -30.00
CA ALA A 108 37.95 -1.31 -30.51
C ALA A 108 36.84 -1.23 -29.44
N LEU A 109 37.17 -1.50 -28.17
CA LEU A 109 36.25 -1.30 -27.05
C LEU A 109 35.96 0.19 -26.85
N VAL A 110 36.99 1.04 -26.86
CA VAL A 110 36.83 2.50 -26.72
C VAL A 110 35.94 3.09 -27.82
N GLN A 111 36.10 2.64 -29.07
CA GLN A 111 35.24 3.06 -30.17
C GLN A 111 33.79 2.62 -29.95
N GLN A 112 33.56 1.36 -29.58
CA GLN A 112 32.22 0.84 -29.28
C GLN A 112 31.52 1.63 -28.17
N ILE A 113 32.21 1.89 -27.05
CA ILE A 113 31.68 2.66 -25.93
C ILE A 113 31.24 4.05 -26.42
N ARG A 114 32.11 4.76 -27.14
CA ARG A 114 31.83 6.13 -27.62
C ARG A 114 30.72 6.19 -28.68
N SER A 115 30.52 5.15 -29.48
CA SER A 115 29.42 5.06 -30.45
C SER A 115 28.09 4.58 -29.84
N SER A 116 28.10 4.10 -28.60
CA SER A 116 26.90 3.56 -27.94
C SER A 116 26.00 4.68 -27.38
N ALA A 117 24.70 4.41 -27.31
CA ALA A 117 23.80 5.23 -26.51
C ALA A 117 24.16 5.12 -25.02
N THR A 118 24.00 6.20 -24.26
CA THR A 118 24.24 6.24 -22.81
C THR A 118 23.35 5.25 -22.05
N ASP A 119 22.09 5.06 -22.47
CA ASP A 119 21.18 4.05 -21.89
C ASP A 119 21.73 2.62 -22.07
N CYS A 120 22.34 2.32 -23.22
CA CYS A 120 23.00 1.03 -23.48
C CYS A 120 24.20 0.83 -22.55
N VAL A 121 25.11 1.81 -22.47
CA VAL A 121 26.24 1.75 -21.52
C VAL A 121 25.75 1.60 -20.07
N ASN A 122 24.60 2.18 -19.71
CA ASN A 122 24.03 2.04 -18.37
C ASN A 122 23.51 0.63 -18.06
N THR A 123 23.07 -0.16 -19.06
CA THR A 123 22.68 -1.57 -18.81
C THR A 123 23.82 -2.42 -18.24
N LEU A 124 25.08 -2.01 -18.48
CA LEU A 124 26.26 -2.74 -18.05
C LEU A 124 26.49 -2.72 -16.52
N PHE A 125 25.83 -1.81 -15.79
CA PHE A 125 25.86 -1.81 -14.32
C PHE A 125 25.32 -3.11 -13.69
N ASN A 126 24.51 -3.88 -14.44
CA ASN A 126 23.88 -5.12 -13.96
C ASN A 126 24.65 -6.39 -14.36
N LEU A 127 25.86 -6.27 -14.93
CA LEU A 127 26.64 -7.44 -15.33
C LEU A 127 27.18 -8.19 -14.12
N THR A 128 27.18 -9.52 -14.22
CA THR A 128 27.77 -10.46 -13.25
C THR A 128 28.57 -11.54 -13.98
N GLY A 129 29.33 -12.34 -13.23
CA GLY A 129 30.06 -13.51 -13.70
C GLY A 129 31.03 -13.23 -14.86
N ALA A 130 30.96 -14.07 -15.89
CA ALA A 130 31.90 -14.03 -17.01
C ALA A 130 31.80 -12.73 -17.83
N ASP A 131 30.60 -12.17 -18.00
CA ASP A 131 30.39 -10.93 -18.74
C ASP A 131 30.93 -9.72 -17.98
N ALA A 132 30.72 -9.66 -16.66
CA ALA A 132 31.37 -8.69 -15.79
C ALA A 132 32.91 -8.77 -15.92
N SER A 133 33.48 -9.97 -15.81
CA SER A 133 34.92 -10.20 -15.98
C SER A 133 35.47 -9.76 -17.35
N ALA A 134 34.67 -9.98 -18.39
CA ALA A 134 35.04 -9.65 -19.75
C ALA A 134 35.00 -8.15 -20.03
N ALA A 135 34.01 -7.43 -19.50
CA ALA A 135 33.88 -5.98 -19.63
C ALA A 135 34.82 -5.21 -18.68
N PHE A 136 34.94 -5.62 -17.41
CA PHE A 136 35.39 -4.73 -16.34
C PHE A 136 36.65 -5.16 -15.59
N ARG A 137 37.36 -6.21 -16.00
CA ARG A 137 38.71 -6.48 -15.45
C ARG A 137 39.67 -5.29 -15.64
N GLU A 138 40.69 -5.17 -14.78
CA GLU A 138 41.55 -3.97 -14.66
C GLU A 138 42.12 -3.46 -16.01
N ALA A 139 42.46 -4.36 -16.94
CA ALA A 139 43.01 -4.01 -18.25
C ALA A 139 42.02 -3.19 -19.13
N GLN A 140 40.74 -3.54 -19.12
CA GLN A 140 39.68 -2.82 -19.84
C GLN A 140 39.46 -1.46 -19.19
N MET A 141 39.30 -1.44 -17.87
CA MET A 141 39.12 -0.20 -17.09
C MET A 141 40.27 0.78 -17.32
N THR A 142 41.51 0.28 -17.31
CA THR A 142 42.74 1.06 -17.56
C THR A 142 42.72 1.64 -18.98
N THR A 143 42.31 0.84 -19.97
CA THR A 143 42.18 1.28 -21.37
C THR A 143 41.17 2.42 -21.50
N VAL A 144 40.00 2.29 -20.87
CA VAL A 144 38.92 3.29 -20.94
C VAL A 144 39.28 4.55 -20.15
N ALA A 145 40.00 4.43 -19.03
CA ALA A 145 40.49 5.58 -18.26
C ALA A 145 41.54 6.41 -19.03
N TYR A 146 42.45 5.77 -19.78
CA TYR A 146 43.32 6.50 -20.70
C TYR A 146 42.58 7.07 -21.92
N ALA A 147 41.52 6.42 -22.41
CA ALA A 147 40.66 7.01 -23.43
C ALA A 147 39.91 8.25 -22.92
N LEU A 148 39.48 8.26 -21.65
CA LEU A 148 38.91 9.46 -21.01
C LEU A 148 39.93 10.61 -20.97
N ARG A 149 41.20 10.34 -20.61
CA ARG A 149 42.28 11.34 -20.69
C ARG A 149 42.42 11.92 -22.10
N ASP A 150 42.55 11.06 -23.10
CA ASP A 150 42.83 11.48 -24.48
C ASP A 150 41.65 12.21 -25.13
N ASN A 151 40.42 11.80 -24.80
CA ASN A 151 39.21 12.48 -25.22
C ASN A 151 39.04 13.83 -24.50
N SER A 152 39.39 13.92 -23.22
CA SER A 152 39.28 15.15 -22.42
C SER A 152 40.13 16.30 -22.94
N ALA A 153 41.28 16.01 -23.56
CA ALA A 153 42.17 17.02 -24.15
C ALA A 153 41.49 17.90 -25.23
N ASN A 154 40.42 17.39 -25.87
CA ASN A 154 39.62 18.12 -26.86
C ASN A 154 38.12 18.11 -26.50
N TYR A 155 37.78 18.01 -25.21
CA TYR A 155 36.39 17.97 -24.76
C TYR A 155 35.64 19.27 -25.15
N PRO A 156 34.52 19.19 -25.89
CA PRO A 156 33.86 20.38 -26.44
C PRO A 156 33.05 21.19 -25.42
N GLY A 157 32.70 20.59 -24.28
CA GLY A 157 31.69 21.13 -23.36
C GLY A 157 30.29 20.54 -23.59
N ASP A 158 30.21 19.37 -24.23
CA ASP A 158 29.00 18.58 -24.44
C ASP A 158 29.38 17.10 -24.70
N ASN A 159 28.38 16.22 -24.82
CA ASN A 159 28.62 14.80 -25.05
C ASN A 159 28.85 14.39 -26.54
N SER A 160 29.06 15.33 -27.47
CA SER A 160 29.22 15.00 -28.91
C SER A 160 30.44 14.12 -29.24
N THR A 161 31.41 14.04 -28.34
CA THR A 161 32.59 13.17 -28.46
C THR A 161 32.49 11.84 -27.69
N GLY A 162 31.34 11.54 -27.08
CA GLY A 162 31.13 10.29 -26.32
C GLY A 162 31.82 10.27 -24.95
N THR A 163 31.96 11.44 -24.31
CA THR A 163 32.65 11.60 -23.02
C THR A 163 31.86 10.97 -21.87
N ALA A 164 30.53 11.16 -21.83
CA ALA A 164 29.68 10.57 -20.81
C ALA A 164 29.70 9.04 -20.89
N GLN A 165 29.75 8.44 -22.08
CA GLN A 165 29.84 7.00 -22.25
C GLN A 165 31.14 6.43 -21.65
N LEU A 166 32.27 7.11 -21.80
CA LEU A 166 33.54 6.70 -21.17
C LEU A 166 33.46 6.80 -19.63
N VAL A 167 32.85 7.88 -19.11
CA VAL A 167 32.64 8.07 -17.67
C VAL A 167 31.68 7.02 -17.10
N LEU A 168 30.52 6.80 -17.73
CA LEU A 168 29.51 5.80 -17.37
C LEU A 168 30.10 4.39 -17.37
N TYR A 169 30.91 4.02 -18.37
CA TYR A 169 31.56 2.71 -18.41
C TYR A 169 32.50 2.50 -17.23
N LEU A 170 33.28 3.52 -16.86
CA LEU A 170 34.16 3.47 -15.69
C LEU A 170 33.34 3.38 -14.40
N ARG A 171 32.25 4.15 -14.27
CA ARG A 171 31.33 4.04 -13.14
C ARG A 171 30.69 2.66 -13.03
N ALA A 172 30.27 2.05 -14.15
CA ALA A 172 29.72 0.71 -14.20
C ALA A 172 30.72 -0.34 -13.71
N GLY A 173 31.99 -0.26 -14.15
CA GLY A 173 33.02 -1.19 -13.71
C GLY A 173 33.36 -1.06 -12.22
N TYR A 174 33.44 0.16 -11.68
CA TYR A 174 33.61 0.37 -10.24
C TYR A 174 32.39 -0.11 -9.43
N TYR A 175 31.17 0.08 -9.92
CA TYR A 175 29.95 -0.43 -9.31
C TYR A 175 29.93 -1.97 -9.26
N VAL A 176 30.24 -2.63 -10.39
CA VAL A 176 30.31 -4.10 -10.46
C VAL A 176 31.47 -4.64 -9.63
N HIS A 177 32.63 -3.97 -9.59
CA HIS A 177 33.73 -4.31 -8.66
C HIS A 177 33.30 -4.23 -7.20
N TRP A 178 32.45 -3.27 -6.85
CA TRP A 178 31.95 -3.11 -5.50
C TRP A 178 30.95 -4.22 -5.11
N TYR A 179 29.91 -4.47 -5.91
CA TYR A 179 28.88 -5.49 -5.58
C TYR A 179 29.32 -6.93 -5.88
N HIS A 180 30.20 -7.12 -6.86
CA HIS A 180 30.63 -8.43 -7.38
C HIS A 180 32.18 -8.50 -7.56
N PRO A 181 32.98 -8.24 -6.50
CA PRO A 181 34.44 -8.16 -6.59
C PRO A 181 35.12 -9.42 -7.11
N THR A 182 34.51 -10.59 -6.90
CA THR A 182 34.99 -11.89 -7.39
C THR A 182 34.98 -12.01 -8.90
N ASP A 183 34.09 -11.28 -9.58
CA ASP A 183 33.80 -11.49 -10.99
C ASP A 183 34.80 -10.72 -11.86
N VAL A 184 35.18 -9.52 -11.42
CA VAL A 184 36.09 -8.62 -12.14
C VAL A 184 37.56 -8.68 -11.65
N GLY A 185 37.77 -9.21 -10.44
CA GLY A 185 39.07 -9.22 -9.77
C GLY A 185 39.47 -7.86 -9.19
N SER A 186 40.61 -7.80 -8.51
CA SER A 186 41.06 -6.58 -7.82
C SER A 186 41.55 -5.48 -8.78
N TYR A 187 41.20 -4.23 -8.50
CA TYR A 187 41.81 -3.06 -9.12
C TYR A 187 43.06 -2.59 -8.38
N GLY A 188 44.12 -2.26 -9.13
CA GLY A 188 45.43 -1.92 -8.58
C GLY A 188 45.88 -0.49 -8.89
N GLN A 189 47.15 -0.23 -8.60
CA GLN A 189 47.77 1.08 -8.83
C GLN A 189 47.83 1.45 -10.33
N THR A 190 47.75 0.48 -11.24
CA THR A 190 47.70 0.72 -12.69
C THR A 190 46.41 1.46 -13.06
N LEU A 191 45.25 0.90 -12.71
CA LEU A 191 43.97 1.58 -12.93
C LEU A 191 43.91 2.89 -12.14
N ARG A 192 44.37 2.92 -10.89
CA ARG A 192 44.38 4.15 -10.08
C ARG A 192 45.16 5.29 -10.76
N THR A 193 46.29 4.99 -11.40
CA THR A 193 47.08 5.98 -12.13
C THR A 193 46.37 6.43 -13.42
N ALA A 194 45.71 5.50 -14.12
CA ALA A 194 44.96 5.80 -15.34
C ALA A 194 43.72 6.68 -15.07
N ILE A 195 42.94 6.36 -14.03
CA ILE A 195 41.73 7.12 -13.67
C ILE A 195 42.08 8.53 -13.18
N GLN A 196 43.15 8.68 -12.39
CA GLN A 196 43.67 9.99 -12.01
C GLN A 196 44.07 10.80 -13.25
N SER A 197 44.76 10.20 -14.21
CA SER A 197 45.14 10.89 -15.45
C SER A 197 43.92 11.28 -16.31
N GLY A 198 42.85 10.48 -16.31
CA GLY A 198 41.59 10.80 -16.97
C GLY A 198 40.85 11.98 -16.33
N LEU A 199 40.64 11.93 -15.02
CA LEU A 199 39.96 12.98 -14.26
C LEU A 199 40.77 14.29 -14.22
N ASP A 200 42.10 14.21 -14.09
CA ASP A 200 42.99 15.39 -14.17
C ASP A 200 42.88 16.10 -15.52
N ALA A 201 42.80 15.34 -16.63
CA ALA A 201 42.64 15.92 -17.96
C ALA A 201 41.24 16.53 -18.17
N PHE A 202 40.19 15.89 -17.64
CA PHE A 202 38.82 16.40 -17.71
C PHE A 202 38.67 17.71 -16.91
N PHE A 203 38.95 17.67 -15.61
CA PHE A 203 38.80 18.84 -14.73
C PHE A 203 39.84 19.94 -15.00
N GLY A 204 41.00 19.62 -15.58
CA GLY A 204 41.98 20.60 -16.07
C GLY A 204 41.50 21.37 -17.30
N GLY A 205 40.55 20.83 -18.08
CA GLY A 205 40.00 21.48 -19.27
C GLY A 205 39.05 22.62 -18.92
N SER A 206 39.20 23.78 -19.59
CA SER A 206 38.29 24.92 -19.38
C SER A 206 36.83 24.59 -19.73
N ARG A 207 36.61 23.71 -20.70
CA ARG A 207 35.29 23.30 -21.19
C ARG A 207 34.47 22.48 -20.19
N ALA A 208 35.10 21.76 -19.27
CA ALA A 208 34.41 21.06 -18.17
C ALA A 208 33.65 22.02 -17.24
N TRP A 209 33.97 23.32 -17.28
CA TRP A 209 33.38 24.37 -16.46
C TRP A 209 32.41 25.28 -17.23
N THR A 210 31.97 24.85 -18.42
CA THR A 210 30.97 25.58 -19.21
C THR A 210 29.61 25.46 -18.53
N VAL A 211 28.98 26.58 -18.15
CA VAL A 211 27.62 26.55 -17.61
C VAL A 211 26.64 26.32 -18.77
N SER A 212 26.25 25.06 -18.96
CA SER A 212 25.25 24.64 -19.94
C SER A 212 24.74 23.25 -19.57
N ASP A 213 23.51 22.91 -19.93
CA ASP A 213 22.90 21.63 -19.57
C ASP A 213 23.64 20.44 -20.22
N ALA A 214 24.07 20.59 -21.47
CA ALA A 214 24.85 19.59 -22.20
C ALA A 214 26.24 19.34 -21.59
N ASN A 215 26.88 20.35 -20.98
CA ASN A 215 28.11 20.14 -20.21
C ASN A 215 27.81 19.52 -18.84
N GLY A 216 26.78 20.03 -18.17
CA GLY A 216 26.38 19.62 -16.84
C GLY A 216 26.16 18.11 -16.74
N GLU A 217 25.58 17.50 -17.78
CA GLU A 217 25.35 16.05 -17.85
C GLU A 217 26.67 15.29 -17.63
N VAL A 218 27.66 15.56 -18.49
CA VAL A 218 29.00 14.95 -18.43
C VAL A 218 29.74 15.31 -17.14
N LEU A 219 29.62 16.56 -16.69
CA LEU A 219 30.27 17.08 -15.49
C LEU A 219 29.74 16.40 -14.22
N SER A 220 28.42 16.22 -14.10
CA SER A 220 27.78 15.60 -12.93
C SER A 220 28.22 14.14 -12.78
N GLU A 221 28.28 13.42 -13.89
CA GLU A 221 28.78 12.04 -14.01
C GLU A 221 30.27 11.95 -13.66
N ALA A 222 31.09 12.88 -14.13
CA ALA A 222 32.51 12.94 -13.82
C ALA A 222 32.78 13.26 -12.33
N VAL A 223 31.93 14.08 -11.69
CA VAL A 223 32.00 14.33 -10.24
C VAL A 223 31.65 13.06 -9.46
N THR A 224 30.63 12.28 -9.87
CA THR A 224 30.33 10.99 -9.23
C THR A 224 31.43 9.94 -9.45
N LEU A 225 32.15 9.99 -10.58
CA LEU A 225 33.30 9.13 -10.83
C LEU A 225 34.49 9.39 -9.88
N ILE A 226 34.60 10.58 -9.28
CA ILE A 226 35.57 10.82 -8.19
C ILE A 226 35.32 9.85 -7.03
N ASP A 227 34.06 9.71 -6.64
CA ASP A 227 33.62 8.85 -5.56
C ASP A 227 33.69 7.37 -5.94
N SER A 228 33.18 7.03 -7.13
CA SER A 228 33.21 5.64 -7.64
C SER A 228 34.63 5.08 -7.72
N ALA A 229 35.64 5.93 -7.94
CA ALA A 229 37.05 5.56 -8.02
C ALA A 229 37.84 5.77 -6.71
N GLU A 230 37.18 6.09 -5.59
CA GLU A 230 37.79 6.40 -4.28
C GLU A 230 38.90 7.49 -4.37
N GLN A 231 38.67 8.55 -5.13
CA GLN A 231 39.61 9.68 -5.30
C GLN A 231 39.16 10.97 -4.60
N ASN A 232 38.29 10.82 -3.59
CA ASN A 232 37.68 11.90 -2.80
C ASN A 232 38.76 12.81 -2.17
N ASP A 233 39.92 12.25 -1.81
CA ASP A 233 41.09 12.94 -1.24
C ASP A 233 41.77 13.88 -2.25
N ARG A 234 42.01 13.40 -3.48
CA ARG A 234 42.72 14.13 -4.53
C ARG A 234 41.90 15.29 -5.09
N TYR A 235 40.59 15.10 -5.27
CA TYR A 235 39.72 16.05 -5.98
C TYR A 235 38.95 17.01 -5.08
N LEU A 236 39.40 17.25 -3.84
CA LEU A 236 38.88 18.33 -2.97
C LEU A 236 38.87 19.71 -3.66
N TYR A 237 39.76 19.96 -4.61
CA TYR A 237 39.75 21.20 -5.40
C TYR A 237 38.53 21.30 -6.34
N VAL A 238 37.99 20.18 -6.83
CA VAL A 238 36.77 20.14 -7.66
C VAL A 238 35.55 20.51 -6.82
N VAL A 239 35.42 19.91 -5.63
CA VAL A 239 34.41 20.25 -4.62
C VAL A 239 34.42 21.76 -4.36
N LYS A 240 35.60 22.32 -4.03
CA LYS A 240 35.74 23.76 -3.78
C LYS A 240 35.43 24.62 -5.01
N ARG A 241 35.80 24.18 -6.22
CA ARG A 241 35.59 24.93 -7.46
C ARG A 241 34.11 25.02 -7.85
N LEU A 242 33.36 23.93 -7.70
CA LEU A 242 31.92 23.91 -8.00
C LEU A 242 31.13 24.78 -7.01
N LEU A 243 31.41 24.65 -5.71
CA LEU A 243 30.76 25.46 -4.68
C LEU A 243 31.09 26.96 -4.81
N ASN A 244 32.35 27.33 -5.05
CA ASN A 244 32.71 28.74 -5.25
C ASN A 244 32.31 29.30 -6.63
N GLY A 245 32.01 28.43 -7.60
CA GLY A 245 31.66 28.80 -8.97
C GLY A 245 30.17 28.84 -9.27
N TYR A 246 29.32 28.36 -8.36
CA TYR A 246 27.87 28.42 -8.47
C TYR A 246 27.36 29.87 -8.34
N ASP A 247 26.47 30.22 -9.26
CA ASP A 247 25.64 31.43 -9.22
C ASP A 247 24.29 31.13 -9.91
N SER A 248 23.41 32.12 -10.00
CA SER A 248 22.07 31.95 -10.58
C SER A 248 22.04 31.61 -12.08
N THR A 249 23.18 31.59 -12.79
CA THR A 249 23.25 31.06 -14.16
C THR A 249 23.14 29.54 -14.21
N TYR A 250 23.39 28.85 -13.08
CA TYR A 250 23.25 27.39 -12.95
C TYR A 250 21.78 26.97 -12.81
N ASP A 251 20.91 27.84 -12.27
CA ASP A 251 19.52 27.50 -11.93
C ASP A 251 18.67 27.09 -13.14
N GLY A 252 19.06 27.53 -14.34
CA GLY A 252 18.44 27.14 -15.62
C GLY A 252 18.91 25.79 -16.18
N SER A 253 19.77 25.05 -15.48
CA SER A 253 20.26 23.73 -15.88
C SER A 253 20.19 22.73 -14.73
N TRP A 254 19.28 21.77 -14.87
CA TRP A 254 19.11 20.65 -13.94
C TRP A 254 20.42 19.89 -13.72
N TRP A 255 21.22 19.74 -14.78
CA TRP A 255 22.48 19.02 -14.70
C TRP A 255 23.63 19.79 -14.05
N MET A 256 23.71 21.11 -14.26
CA MET A 256 24.66 21.94 -13.52
C MET A 256 24.34 21.94 -12.03
N LEU A 257 23.05 21.95 -11.66
CA LEU A 257 22.59 21.79 -10.27
C LEU A 257 22.94 20.39 -9.71
N ASN A 258 22.79 19.31 -10.50
CA ASN A 258 23.24 17.97 -10.11
C ASN A 258 24.76 17.92 -9.91
N ALA A 259 25.55 18.53 -10.80
CA ALA A 259 27.00 18.57 -10.68
C ALA A 259 27.47 19.28 -9.39
N VAL A 260 26.82 20.40 -9.02
CA VAL A 260 27.06 21.06 -7.73
C VAL A 260 26.64 20.17 -6.56
N ASN A 261 25.51 19.47 -6.63
CA ASN A 261 25.05 18.60 -5.53
C ASN A 261 25.91 17.35 -5.32
N ASN A 262 26.42 16.74 -6.40
CA ASN A 262 27.21 15.51 -6.33
C ASN A 262 28.50 15.67 -5.53
N VAL A 263 28.98 16.91 -5.30
CA VAL A 263 30.14 17.17 -4.43
C VAL A 263 29.86 16.79 -2.97
N TYR A 264 28.61 16.85 -2.52
CA TYR A 264 28.24 16.44 -1.15
C TYR A 264 28.34 14.92 -0.99
N THR A 265 28.06 14.13 -2.04
CA THR A 265 28.32 12.68 -2.04
C THR A 265 29.82 12.38 -1.90
N VAL A 266 30.67 13.12 -2.64
CA VAL A 266 32.15 13.01 -2.53
C VAL A 266 32.62 13.31 -1.10
N LEU A 267 32.03 14.28 -0.42
CA LEU A 267 32.33 14.58 0.99
C LEU A 267 31.82 13.50 1.95
N PHE A 268 30.54 13.13 1.81
CA PHE A 268 29.84 12.13 2.63
C PHE A 268 30.59 10.80 2.66
N ARG A 269 30.85 10.22 1.48
CA ARG A 269 31.62 8.98 1.32
C ARG A 269 33.09 9.17 1.68
N GLY A 270 33.66 10.35 1.42
CA GLY A 270 35.03 10.68 1.78
C GLY A 270 35.34 10.42 3.26
N HIS A 271 34.39 10.63 4.18
CA HIS A 271 34.60 10.33 5.61
C HIS A 271 34.90 8.87 5.92
N GLN A 272 34.53 7.93 5.04
CA GLN A 272 34.83 6.50 5.16
C GLN A 272 36.28 6.18 4.72
N LEU A 273 36.99 7.13 4.11
CA LEU A 273 38.37 7.00 3.59
C LEU A 273 39.40 7.77 4.46
N PRO A 274 40.36 7.10 5.13
CA PRO A 274 41.37 7.77 5.96
C PRO A 274 42.26 8.80 5.23
N ALA A 275 42.49 8.58 3.92
CA ALA A 275 43.24 9.49 3.07
C ALA A 275 42.51 10.84 2.89
N PHE A 276 41.19 10.83 2.69
CA PHE A 276 40.36 12.02 2.57
C PHE A 276 40.38 12.85 3.86
N VAL A 277 40.19 12.19 5.01
CA VAL A 277 40.24 12.86 6.31
C VAL A 277 41.60 13.53 6.54
N SER A 278 42.69 12.88 6.11
CA SER A 278 44.04 13.42 6.16
C SER A 278 44.23 14.61 5.20
N ALA A 279 43.67 14.54 3.99
CA ALA A 279 43.70 15.63 3.01
C ALA A 279 42.95 16.88 3.49
N VAL A 280 41.77 16.73 4.11
CA VAL A 280 41.02 17.86 4.71
C VAL A 280 41.72 18.44 5.95
N GLN A 281 42.45 17.62 6.73
CA GLN A 281 43.28 18.14 7.82
C GLN A 281 44.44 19.00 7.32
N ALA A 282 45.03 18.67 6.17
CA ALA A 282 46.09 19.42 5.51
C ALA A 282 45.56 20.67 4.79
N ASP A 283 44.41 20.59 4.12
CA ASP A 283 43.73 21.70 3.45
C ASP A 283 42.30 21.89 3.98
N ARG A 284 42.19 22.71 5.04
CA ARG A 284 40.92 23.01 5.71
C ARG A 284 40.02 23.96 4.92
N SER A 285 40.46 24.53 3.79
CA SER A 285 39.69 25.55 3.05
C SER A 285 38.38 25.02 2.43
N VAL A 286 38.20 23.69 2.37
CA VAL A 286 36.91 23.08 2.01
C VAL A 286 35.84 23.33 3.08
N LEU A 287 36.21 23.43 4.35
CA LEU A 287 35.30 23.74 5.46
C LEU A 287 34.80 25.18 5.35
N ASP A 288 35.71 26.12 5.08
CA ASP A 288 35.37 27.53 4.82
C ASP A 288 34.51 27.68 3.56
N THR A 289 34.77 26.87 2.53
CA THR A 289 33.97 26.87 1.29
C THR A 289 32.53 26.39 1.54
N LEU A 290 32.33 25.29 2.28
CA LEU A 290 31.01 24.80 2.66
C LEU A 290 30.25 25.82 3.51
N SER A 291 30.92 26.40 4.51
CA SER A 291 30.36 27.45 5.35
C SER A 291 29.95 28.67 4.53
N SER A 292 30.84 29.15 3.64
CA SER A 292 30.59 30.31 2.78
C SER A 292 29.47 30.07 1.77
N PHE A 293 29.40 28.87 1.19
CA PHE A 293 28.33 28.49 0.27
C PHE A 293 26.96 28.55 0.96
N ALA A 294 26.82 27.87 2.11
CA ALA A 294 25.57 27.89 2.88
C ALA A 294 25.23 29.31 3.36
N ALA A 295 26.24 30.06 3.78
CA ALA A 295 26.13 31.43 4.25
C ALA A 295 25.67 32.43 3.17
N ASN A 296 26.05 32.24 1.91
CA ASN A 296 25.80 33.22 0.85
C ASN A 296 24.49 32.95 0.10
N HIS A 297 23.97 31.71 0.14
CA HIS A 297 22.82 31.28 -0.65
C HIS A 297 21.54 31.02 0.17
N LEU A 298 21.40 31.62 1.35
CA LEU A 298 20.20 31.44 2.21
C LEU A 298 18.87 31.74 1.50
N ASN A 299 18.88 32.50 0.40
CA ASN A 299 17.72 32.76 -0.45
C ASN A 299 17.21 31.55 -1.25
N LEU A 300 17.97 30.45 -1.33
CA LEU A 300 17.52 29.19 -1.93
C LEU A 300 16.70 28.33 -0.95
N LEU A 301 16.80 28.60 0.36
CA LEU A 301 16.06 27.86 1.38
C LEU A 301 14.56 28.20 1.27
N GLY A 302 13.72 27.16 1.28
CA GLY A 302 12.29 27.29 0.97
C GLY A 302 11.97 27.34 -0.55
N THR A 303 12.95 27.07 -1.42
CA THR A 303 12.74 26.91 -2.88
C THR A 303 13.03 25.47 -3.32
N ALA A 304 12.84 25.16 -4.60
CA ALA A 304 13.25 23.88 -5.19
C ALA A 304 14.73 23.54 -4.95
N ASN A 305 15.62 24.56 -4.90
CA ASN A 305 17.07 24.41 -4.77
C ASN A 305 17.55 24.40 -3.30
N SER A 306 16.63 24.29 -2.33
CA SER A 306 16.94 24.30 -0.89
C SER A 306 17.96 23.23 -0.48
N TYR A 307 17.96 22.08 -1.16
CA TYR A 307 18.83 20.93 -0.88
C TYR A 307 20.33 21.27 -1.00
N LEU A 308 20.72 22.20 -1.87
CA LEU A 308 22.12 22.63 -2.02
C LEU A 308 22.63 23.25 -0.71
N VAL A 309 21.81 24.09 -0.08
CA VAL A 309 22.19 24.87 1.11
C VAL A 309 22.13 24.02 2.37
N SER A 310 21.10 23.17 2.52
CA SER A 310 21.01 22.22 3.62
C SER A 310 22.17 21.22 3.59
N ASN A 311 22.47 20.63 2.42
CA ASN A 311 23.60 19.71 2.25
C ASN A 311 24.95 20.37 2.57
N ALA A 312 25.18 21.62 2.15
CA ALA A 312 26.42 22.33 2.49
C ALA A 312 26.61 22.53 4.00
N GLY A 313 25.55 22.91 4.73
CA GLY A 313 25.62 23.03 6.18
C GLY A 313 25.77 21.68 6.89
N ARG A 314 25.05 20.65 6.40
CA ARG A 314 25.07 19.30 6.94
C ARG A 314 26.42 18.62 6.76
N GLU A 315 27.00 18.63 5.56
CA GLU A 315 28.32 18.04 5.33
C GLU A 315 29.46 18.84 6.00
N LEU A 316 29.31 20.15 6.19
CA LEU A 316 30.20 20.90 7.10
C LEU A 316 30.11 20.37 8.54
N GLY A 317 28.89 20.17 9.06
CA GLY A 317 28.66 19.63 10.39
C GLY A 317 29.21 18.21 10.57
N ARG A 318 29.14 17.39 9.52
CA ARG A 318 29.63 16.00 9.52
C ARG A 318 31.13 15.88 9.83
N PHE A 319 31.94 16.92 9.58
CA PHE A 319 33.35 16.97 9.99
C PHE A 319 33.56 17.04 11.51
N LEU A 320 32.54 17.32 12.33
CA LEU A 320 32.62 17.28 13.80
C LEU A 320 33.02 15.90 14.34
N GLN A 321 32.76 14.82 13.60
CA GLN A 321 33.16 13.46 13.98
C GLN A 321 34.70 13.30 14.07
N HIS A 322 35.47 14.21 13.47
CA HIS A 322 36.93 14.16 13.38
C HIS A 322 37.58 15.13 14.38
N PRO A 323 38.16 14.65 15.51
CA PRO A 323 38.65 15.52 16.59
C PRO A 323 39.65 16.60 16.16
N ALA A 324 40.52 16.31 15.19
CA ALA A 324 41.51 17.24 14.66
C ALA A 324 40.91 18.44 13.88
N LEU A 325 39.66 18.32 13.44
CA LEU A 325 38.93 19.33 12.68
C LEU A 325 37.92 20.11 13.52
N GLN A 326 37.44 19.55 14.63
CA GLN A 326 36.44 20.17 15.51
C GLN A 326 36.73 21.65 15.81
N ALA A 327 37.95 22.00 16.22
CA ALA A 327 38.32 23.38 16.56
C ALA A 327 38.08 24.40 15.41
N THR A 328 38.14 23.97 14.15
CA THR A 328 37.80 24.78 12.97
C THR A 328 36.30 24.72 12.66
N VAL A 329 35.67 23.54 12.78
CA VAL A 329 34.26 23.35 12.41
C VAL A 329 33.28 24.00 13.41
N ARG A 330 33.52 23.89 14.73
CA ARG A 330 32.65 24.42 15.79
C ARG A 330 32.18 25.87 15.58
N PRO A 331 33.06 26.86 15.31
CA PRO A 331 32.62 28.24 15.05
C PRO A 331 31.82 28.40 13.75
N LEU A 332 32.11 27.61 12.72
CA LEU A 332 31.42 27.68 11.42
C LEU A 332 29.99 27.14 11.52
N VAL A 333 29.79 25.97 12.14
CA VAL A 333 28.43 25.42 12.36
C VAL A 333 27.60 26.31 13.27
N LYS A 334 28.22 26.91 14.30
CA LYS A 334 27.56 27.88 15.18
C LYS A 334 27.14 29.15 14.44
N ASN A 335 27.90 29.59 13.43
CA ASN A 335 27.49 30.70 12.56
C ASN A 335 26.25 30.33 11.73
N LEU A 336 26.23 29.16 11.09
CA LEU A 336 25.09 28.72 10.27
C LEU A 336 23.81 28.54 11.11
N LEU A 337 23.92 27.92 12.30
CA LEU A 337 22.80 27.83 13.26
C LEU A 337 22.30 29.19 13.72
N GLY A 338 23.19 30.17 13.90
CA GLY A 338 22.82 31.55 14.26
C GLY A 338 22.24 32.38 13.11
N ARG A 339 22.27 31.87 11.87
CA ARG A 339 21.74 32.52 10.66
C ARG A 339 20.52 31.81 10.07
N SER A 340 20.07 30.74 10.73
CA SER A 340 18.92 29.93 10.35
C SER A 340 18.01 29.72 11.56
N SER A 341 16.82 29.18 11.34
CA SER A 341 15.78 28.95 12.34
C SER A 341 15.35 27.49 12.30
N MET A 342 15.02 26.93 13.46
CA MET A 342 14.45 25.58 13.60
C MET A 342 13.12 25.39 12.85
N THR A 343 12.42 26.49 12.53
CA THR A 343 11.14 26.51 11.80
C THR A 343 11.11 27.56 10.69
N GLY A 344 10.22 27.37 9.71
CA GLY A 344 10.08 28.24 8.54
C GLY A 344 11.16 27.99 7.47
N ALA A 345 11.25 28.89 6.49
CA ALA A 345 12.01 28.67 5.25
C ALA A 345 13.46 28.19 5.44
N THR A 346 14.16 28.62 6.51
CA THR A 346 15.56 28.23 6.77
C THR A 346 15.74 26.93 7.56
N ALA A 347 14.66 26.24 7.93
CA ALA A 347 14.71 24.99 8.70
C ALA A 347 15.57 23.88 8.08
N PRO A 348 15.60 23.64 6.75
CA PRO A 348 16.47 22.62 6.16
C PRO A 348 17.95 22.79 6.51
N LEU A 349 18.44 24.04 6.55
CA LEU A 349 19.80 24.34 6.98
C LEU A 349 19.97 24.16 8.50
N TRP A 350 19.05 24.69 9.31
CA TRP A 350 19.17 24.62 10.76
C TRP A 350 19.17 23.18 11.26
N VAL A 351 18.19 22.38 10.80
CA VAL A 351 18.03 20.98 11.21
C VAL A 351 19.18 20.11 10.71
N GLY A 352 19.62 20.29 9.45
CA GLY A 352 20.76 19.56 8.90
C GLY A 352 22.07 19.83 9.65
N VAL A 353 22.32 21.07 10.09
CA VAL A 353 23.47 21.38 10.95
C VAL A 353 23.26 20.86 12.38
N ALA A 354 22.07 21.03 12.95
CA ALA A 354 21.76 20.63 14.32
C ALA A 354 21.90 19.12 14.52
N GLU A 355 21.42 18.32 13.57
CA GLU A 355 21.55 16.85 13.53
C GLU A 355 23.02 16.41 13.70
N MET A 356 23.93 17.07 12.98
CA MET A 356 25.37 16.78 13.06
C MET A 356 25.97 17.18 14.41
N THR A 357 25.54 18.32 14.98
CA THR A 357 26.03 18.73 16.31
C THR A 357 25.55 17.80 17.42
N ASP A 358 24.31 17.31 17.36
CA ASP A 358 23.77 16.37 18.33
C ASP A 358 24.42 14.97 18.19
N SER A 359 24.71 14.55 16.95
CA SER A 359 25.32 13.23 16.67
C SER A 359 26.82 13.17 16.96
N TYR A 360 27.57 14.23 16.62
CA TYR A 360 29.05 14.18 16.59
C TYR A 360 29.73 15.14 17.57
N ASP A 361 28.99 16.03 18.24
CA ASP A 361 29.55 16.95 19.24
C ASP A 361 28.60 17.20 20.42
N GLN A 362 27.85 16.16 20.81
CA GLN A 362 26.76 16.23 21.80
C GLN A 362 27.19 16.86 23.14
N ALA A 363 28.42 16.61 23.58
CA ALA A 363 28.98 17.22 24.79
C ALA A 363 29.01 18.77 24.76
N ASN A 364 28.93 19.38 23.57
CA ASN A 364 28.89 20.82 23.35
C ASN A 364 27.51 21.32 22.88
N CYS A 365 26.46 20.49 22.93
CA CYS A 365 25.10 20.82 22.44
C CYS A 365 24.54 22.14 23.00
N SER A 366 24.93 22.52 24.23
CA SER A 366 24.49 23.75 24.89
C SER A 366 25.08 25.01 24.23
N SER A 367 26.27 24.89 23.63
CA SER A 367 26.94 25.98 22.92
C SER A 367 26.31 26.28 21.56
N TYR A 368 25.60 25.31 20.99
CA TYR A 368 24.83 25.39 19.74
C TYR A 368 23.34 25.66 19.96
N GLY A 369 22.84 25.37 21.17
CA GLY A 369 21.42 25.36 21.46
C GLY A 369 20.70 24.15 20.85
N THR A 370 21.37 23.01 20.69
CA THR A 370 20.86 21.80 20.02
C THR A 370 20.66 20.60 20.95
N CYS A 371 20.90 20.73 22.26
CA CYS A 371 20.61 19.66 23.22
C CYS A 371 19.15 19.21 23.15
N ASP A 372 18.93 17.90 23.30
CA ASP A 372 17.61 17.25 23.26
C ASP A 372 16.87 17.51 21.93
N LEU A 373 17.61 17.41 20.81
CA LEU A 373 17.20 17.84 19.49
C LEU A 373 15.85 17.25 19.07
N ALA A 374 15.72 15.92 19.10
CA ALA A 374 14.53 15.22 18.64
C ALA A 374 13.26 15.66 19.38
N ASN A 375 13.31 15.80 20.72
CA ASN A 375 12.16 16.25 21.51
C ASN A 375 11.83 17.72 21.26
N ARG A 376 12.83 18.58 21.04
CA ARG A 376 12.62 20.01 20.77
C ARG A 376 12.06 20.28 19.37
N LEU A 377 12.53 19.53 18.36
CA LEU A 377 11.89 19.49 17.06
C LEU A 377 10.44 19.04 17.20
N ALA A 378 10.20 17.91 17.89
CA ALA A 378 8.85 17.39 18.09
C ALA A 378 7.91 18.35 18.83
N ALA A 379 8.40 19.09 19.84
CA ALA A 379 7.62 20.07 20.58
C ALA A 379 7.34 21.35 19.78
N SER A 380 8.18 21.69 18.79
CA SER A 380 8.02 22.89 17.95
C SER A 380 7.32 22.64 16.62
N VAL A 381 7.36 21.41 16.11
CA VAL A 381 6.90 21.04 14.75
C VAL A 381 5.70 20.10 14.80
N LEU A 382 5.50 19.32 15.88
CA LEU A 382 4.32 18.46 16.04
C LEU A 382 3.48 18.89 17.26
N PRO A 383 2.92 20.11 17.27
CA PRO A 383 2.17 20.65 18.43
C PRO A 383 0.83 19.93 18.66
N ILE A 384 0.26 19.29 17.64
CA ILE A 384 -1.02 18.59 17.74
C ILE A 384 -0.75 17.17 18.25
N THR A 385 -1.45 16.76 19.30
CA THR A 385 -1.51 15.36 19.76
C THR A 385 -2.96 14.97 19.98
N HIS A 386 -3.38 13.84 19.40
CA HIS A 386 -4.77 13.38 19.41
C HIS A 386 -4.84 11.86 19.60
N THR A 387 -5.70 11.38 20.49
CA THR A 387 -5.88 9.95 20.77
C THR A 387 -7.11 9.44 20.03
N CYS A 388 -6.93 8.60 19.01
CA CYS A 388 -8.02 7.98 18.27
C CYS A 388 -8.66 6.83 19.07
N SER A 389 -7.83 6.02 19.73
CA SER A 389 -8.25 4.83 20.47
C SER A 389 -7.23 4.51 21.59
N ALA A 390 -7.46 3.44 22.34
CA ALA A 390 -6.46 2.91 23.28
C ALA A 390 -5.19 2.37 22.60
N SER A 391 -5.22 2.12 21.28
CA SER A 391 -4.12 1.57 20.48
C SER A 391 -3.55 2.55 19.45
N ILE A 392 -4.13 3.74 19.24
CA ILE A 392 -3.73 4.67 18.18
C ILE A 392 -3.70 6.11 18.69
N ARG A 393 -2.55 6.78 18.52
CA ARG A 393 -2.35 8.19 18.84
C ARG A 393 -1.69 8.90 17.67
N ILE A 394 -2.29 10.00 17.21
CA ILE A 394 -1.75 10.89 16.17
C ILE A 394 -0.92 11.99 16.82
N ARG A 395 0.21 12.34 16.21
CA ARG A 395 0.98 13.57 16.42
C ARG A 395 1.11 14.28 15.08
N ALA A 396 0.76 15.56 15.01
CA ALA A 396 0.68 16.26 13.74
C ALA A 396 1.23 17.69 13.80
N GLN A 397 1.67 18.17 12.62
CA GLN A 397 2.14 19.54 12.39
C GLN A 397 0.97 20.51 12.21
N ASP A 398 0.21 20.36 11.12
CA ASP A 398 -1.05 21.07 10.90
C ASP A 398 -2.11 20.10 10.36
N VAL A 399 -3.09 19.76 11.20
CA VAL A 399 -4.24 18.90 10.84
C VAL A 399 -5.44 19.36 11.67
N THR A 400 -6.53 19.73 11.00
CA THR A 400 -7.77 20.18 11.64
C THR A 400 -8.46 19.05 12.41
N SER A 401 -9.31 19.41 13.38
CA SER A 401 -10.09 18.43 14.14
C SER A 401 -11.02 17.56 13.28
N SER A 402 -11.47 18.05 12.12
CA SER A 402 -12.29 17.26 11.18
C SER A 402 -11.47 16.23 10.41
N GLN A 403 -10.26 16.62 9.97
CA GLN A 403 -9.31 15.71 9.32
C GLN A 403 -8.85 14.64 10.32
N LEU A 404 -8.50 15.01 11.57
CA LEU A 404 -8.19 14.04 12.63
C LEU A 404 -9.31 13.02 12.85
N ALA A 405 -10.57 13.48 12.97
CA ALA A 405 -11.72 12.58 13.15
C ALA A 405 -11.92 11.62 11.96
N THR A 406 -11.69 12.10 10.74
CA THR A 406 -11.76 11.29 9.50
C THR A 406 -10.63 10.25 9.46
N THR A 407 -9.39 10.65 9.76
CA THR A 407 -8.23 9.75 9.86
C THR A 407 -8.45 8.68 10.93
N CYS A 408 -8.86 9.06 12.14
CA CYS A 408 -9.16 8.09 13.22
C CYS A 408 -10.26 7.10 12.80
N SER A 409 -11.31 7.58 12.11
CA SER A 409 -12.38 6.72 11.60
C SER A 409 -11.90 5.77 10.51
N SER A 410 -11.01 6.21 9.62
CA SER A 410 -10.42 5.36 8.58
C SER A 410 -9.56 4.26 9.20
N LEU A 411 -8.66 4.62 10.11
CA LEU A 411 -7.81 3.67 10.82
C LEU A 411 -8.63 2.63 11.60
N ALA A 412 -9.62 3.06 12.40
CA ALA A 412 -10.46 2.13 13.17
C ALA A 412 -11.31 1.20 12.30
N ASN A 413 -11.77 1.65 11.13
CA ASN A 413 -12.50 0.80 10.19
C ASN A 413 -11.57 -0.16 9.43
N GLN A 414 -10.34 0.26 9.13
CA GLN A 414 -9.34 -0.61 8.51
C GLN A 414 -8.85 -1.70 9.49
N ASP A 415 -8.65 -1.36 10.76
CA ASP A 415 -8.31 -2.29 11.84
C ASP A 415 -9.33 -3.46 11.88
N ALA A 416 -10.63 -3.14 11.92
CA ALA A 416 -11.70 -4.13 11.84
C ALA A 416 -11.71 -4.94 10.52
N TYR A 417 -11.47 -4.29 9.38
CA TYR A 417 -11.36 -4.97 8.08
C TYR A 417 -10.20 -5.96 8.04
N PHE A 418 -9.00 -5.53 8.45
CA PHE A 418 -7.80 -6.36 8.54
C PHE A 418 -8.04 -7.59 9.41
N HIS A 419 -8.57 -7.41 10.63
CA HIS A 419 -8.83 -8.52 11.54
C HIS A 419 -9.84 -9.53 10.96
N SER A 420 -10.84 -9.06 10.21
CA SER A 420 -11.80 -9.96 9.51
C SER A 420 -11.15 -10.76 8.37
N LEU A 421 -10.16 -10.19 7.68
CA LEU A 421 -9.45 -10.79 6.56
C LEU A 421 -8.34 -11.73 7.02
N ALA A 422 -7.49 -11.27 7.94
CA ALA A 422 -6.36 -12.02 8.48
C ALA A 422 -6.78 -13.15 9.43
N LYS A 423 -7.91 -12.99 10.14
CA LYS A 423 -8.44 -13.97 11.10
C LYS A 423 -7.37 -14.38 12.13
N ASP A 424 -6.76 -13.38 12.75
CA ASP A 424 -5.80 -13.55 13.85
C ASP A 424 -6.48 -13.80 15.20
N GLY A 425 -5.67 -14.07 16.22
CA GLY A 425 -6.11 -14.33 17.59
C GLY A 425 -5.72 -13.22 18.58
N GLY A 426 -5.43 -12.01 18.09
CA GLY A 426 -4.66 -11.01 18.81
C GLY A 426 -3.16 -11.06 18.48
N PRO A 427 -2.34 -10.23 19.15
CA PRO A 427 -0.95 -10.01 18.77
C PRO A 427 -0.11 -11.30 18.76
N VAL A 428 0.88 -11.35 17.89
CA VAL A 428 1.85 -12.46 17.83
C VAL A 428 2.61 -12.58 19.16
N ALA A 429 3.04 -13.80 19.47
CA ALA A 429 3.82 -14.04 20.67
C ALA A 429 5.11 -13.20 20.66
N GLY A 430 5.41 -12.50 21.75
CA GLY A 430 6.59 -11.65 21.87
C GLY A 430 6.38 -10.19 21.48
N ASP A 431 5.29 -9.80 20.81
CA ASP A 431 4.96 -8.39 20.63
C ASP A 431 4.37 -7.79 21.93
N GLY A 432 5.14 -6.88 22.55
CA GLY A 432 4.79 -6.10 23.73
C GLY A 432 4.31 -4.67 23.45
N ASN A 433 4.18 -4.26 22.19
CA ASN A 433 3.64 -2.97 21.79
C ASN A 433 2.20 -2.81 22.30
N THR A 434 1.79 -1.56 22.53
CA THR A 434 0.43 -1.23 23.03
C THR A 434 -0.25 -0.11 22.26
N THR A 435 0.52 0.83 21.71
CA THR A 435 0.02 1.94 20.89
C THR A 435 0.87 2.14 19.66
N LEU A 436 0.25 2.43 18.52
CA LEU A 436 0.88 3.04 17.35
C LEU A 436 0.89 4.57 17.54
N GLU A 437 2.04 5.20 17.29
CA GLU A 437 2.17 6.65 17.17
C GLU A 437 2.22 7.02 15.68
N VAL A 438 1.11 7.54 15.14
CA VAL A 438 1.01 8.05 13.76
C VAL A 438 1.51 9.48 13.75
N VAL A 439 2.56 9.77 12.99
CA VAL A 439 3.19 11.09 12.87
C VAL A 439 2.90 11.68 11.50
N VAL A 440 2.39 12.92 11.46
CA VAL A 440 1.94 13.61 10.24
C VAL A 440 2.59 14.99 10.13
N PHE A 441 3.49 15.17 9.17
CA PHE A 441 4.02 16.49 8.79
C PHE A 441 3.09 17.21 7.81
N ASP A 442 3.18 18.55 7.72
CA ASP A 442 2.30 19.38 6.86
C ASP A 442 2.56 19.19 5.36
N SER A 443 3.77 18.78 4.99
CA SER A 443 4.19 18.62 3.60
C SER A 443 5.29 17.58 3.45
N SER A 444 5.51 17.10 2.23
CA SER A 444 6.69 16.31 1.87
C SER A 444 8.01 17.02 2.22
N GLY A 445 8.06 18.35 2.10
CA GLY A 445 9.24 19.16 2.44
C GLY A 445 9.51 19.26 3.95
N ASP A 446 8.47 19.28 4.78
CA ASP A 446 8.60 19.21 6.24
C ASP A 446 9.06 17.80 6.67
N TYR A 447 8.51 16.74 6.06
CA TYR A 447 8.97 15.38 6.28
C TYR A 447 10.46 15.22 5.95
N GLU A 448 10.89 15.67 4.76
CA GLU A 448 12.29 15.69 4.31
C GLU A 448 13.21 16.48 5.26
N THR A 449 12.70 17.57 5.86
CA THR A 449 13.44 18.43 6.78
C THR A 449 13.59 17.83 8.18
N TYR A 450 12.53 17.24 8.72
CA TYR A 450 12.42 16.96 10.16
C TYR A 450 12.47 15.49 10.53
N ALA A 451 11.89 14.60 9.71
CA ALA A 451 11.63 13.23 10.13
C ALA A 451 12.93 12.44 10.35
N GLY A 452 13.94 12.63 9.49
CA GLY A 452 15.27 12.04 9.64
C GLY A 452 15.96 12.43 10.96
N ALA A 453 15.93 13.72 11.32
CA ALA A 453 16.56 14.21 12.56
C ALA A 453 15.79 13.82 13.85
N MET A 454 14.47 13.61 13.76
CA MET A 454 13.62 13.25 14.89
C MET A 454 13.56 11.74 15.16
N PHE A 455 13.50 10.94 14.09
CA PHE A 455 13.22 9.51 14.17
C PHE A 455 14.37 8.64 13.63
N GLY A 456 15.37 9.22 12.97
CA GLY A 456 16.48 8.48 12.37
C GLY A 456 16.04 7.62 11.19
N ILE A 457 15.18 8.15 10.33
CA ILE A 457 14.68 7.45 9.13
C ILE A 457 15.29 8.04 7.85
N ASP A 458 15.22 7.28 6.77
CA ASP A 458 15.35 7.85 5.42
C ASP A 458 14.05 8.60 5.09
N THR A 459 14.14 9.64 4.26
CA THR A 459 12.99 10.51 3.92
C THR A 459 12.69 10.53 2.41
N ASN A 460 13.41 9.75 1.62
CA ASN A 460 13.22 9.60 0.17
C ASN A 460 12.17 8.51 -0.12
N ASN A 461 10.98 8.65 0.49
CA ASN A 461 9.90 7.69 0.46
C ASN A 461 8.53 8.35 0.72
N GLY A 462 7.46 7.56 0.67
CA GLY A 462 6.06 7.99 0.86
C GLY A 462 5.63 8.10 2.32
N GLY A 463 6.57 8.14 3.26
CA GLY A 463 6.35 7.74 4.63
C GLY A 463 6.90 6.35 4.90
N MET A 464 6.94 5.99 6.19
CA MET A 464 7.61 4.79 6.67
C MET A 464 6.99 4.26 7.97
N TYR A 465 6.83 2.95 8.06
CA TYR A 465 6.62 2.23 9.31
C TYR A 465 7.96 1.88 9.99
N LEU A 466 8.22 2.53 11.13
CA LEU A 466 9.33 2.26 12.04
C LEU A 466 8.82 1.38 13.19
N GLU A 467 9.05 0.07 13.08
CA GLU A 467 8.59 -0.93 14.05
C GLU A 467 9.34 -0.85 15.39
N GLY A 468 10.67 -0.76 15.33
CA GLY A 468 11.54 -0.93 16.49
C GLY A 468 11.81 -2.41 16.81
N ASP A 469 12.01 -2.70 18.10
CA ASP A 469 12.04 -4.08 18.62
C ASP A 469 10.71 -4.34 19.33
N PRO A 470 9.78 -5.13 18.75
CA PRO A 470 8.45 -5.33 19.33
C PRO A 470 8.51 -6.08 20.67
N ALA A 471 9.60 -6.79 21.00
CA ALA A 471 9.79 -7.44 22.29
C ALA A 471 10.43 -6.53 23.36
N ALA A 472 10.99 -5.38 22.97
CA ALA A 472 11.63 -4.46 23.90
C ALA A 472 10.62 -3.70 24.78
N ALA A 473 10.86 -3.70 26.08
CA ALA A 473 10.07 -2.93 27.03
C ALA A 473 10.17 -1.43 26.74
N GLY A 474 9.03 -0.80 26.45
CA GLY A 474 8.96 0.63 26.09
C GLY A 474 9.17 0.92 24.60
N ASN A 475 9.17 -0.09 23.73
CA ASN A 475 9.10 0.13 22.29
C ASN A 475 7.85 0.95 21.92
N GLN A 476 8.02 1.84 20.93
CA GLN A 476 6.95 2.70 20.42
C GLN A 476 6.99 2.62 18.89
N PRO A 477 6.20 1.72 18.28
CA PRO A 477 6.10 1.64 16.83
C PRO A 477 5.49 2.94 16.31
N ARG A 478 5.95 3.36 15.12
CA ARG A 478 5.53 4.61 14.49
C ARG A 478 5.23 4.41 13.02
N PHE A 479 4.13 4.96 12.57
CA PHE A 479 3.94 5.28 11.16
C PHE A 479 4.24 6.77 10.99
N ILE A 480 5.18 7.14 10.12
CA ILE A 480 5.68 8.51 9.97
C ILE A 480 5.49 8.94 8.52
N ALA A 481 4.64 9.94 8.28
CA ALA A 481 4.28 10.42 6.94
C ALA A 481 3.94 11.92 6.94
N TYR A 482 3.40 12.40 5.83
CA TYR A 482 3.02 13.78 5.56
C TYR A 482 1.60 13.86 4.95
N GLU A 483 0.99 15.03 5.00
CA GLU A 483 -0.13 15.34 4.10
C GLU A 483 0.35 15.29 2.65
N ALA A 484 -0.43 14.69 1.76
CA ALA A 484 -0.22 14.75 0.32
C ALA A 484 -0.57 16.17 -0.21
N GLU A 485 0.33 17.14 0.01
CA GLU A 485 0.00 18.58 -0.12
C GLU A 485 -0.42 19.02 -1.53
N TRP A 486 -0.15 18.20 -2.54
CA TRP A 486 -0.55 18.41 -3.93
C TRP A 486 -2.03 18.08 -4.21
N LEU A 487 -2.75 17.44 -3.27
CA LEU A 487 -4.19 17.20 -3.36
C LEU A 487 -5.04 18.37 -2.83
N ARG A 488 -4.41 19.37 -2.19
CA ARG A 488 -5.10 20.53 -1.60
C ARG A 488 -6.04 21.20 -2.62
N PRO A 489 -7.32 21.48 -2.25
CA PRO A 489 -7.86 21.54 -0.89
C PRO A 489 -8.33 20.22 -0.28
N ASP A 490 -8.28 19.10 -1.01
CA ASP A 490 -8.62 17.78 -0.44
C ASP A 490 -7.46 17.29 0.43
N PHE A 491 -7.80 16.68 1.58
CA PHE A 491 -6.82 16.21 2.55
C PHE A 491 -6.70 14.69 2.51
N GLN A 492 -5.46 14.21 2.34
CA GLN A 492 -5.08 12.83 2.58
C GLN A 492 -3.72 12.80 3.25
N ILE A 493 -3.54 11.91 4.23
CA ILE A 493 -2.20 11.53 4.70
C ILE A 493 -1.66 10.55 3.67
N TRP A 494 -0.49 10.86 3.13
CA TRP A 494 0.15 10.03 2.11
C TRP A 494 0.41 8.62 2.66
N ASN A 495 0.16 7.62 1.82
CA ASN A 495 0.27 6.18 2.12
C ASN A 495 -0.50 5.63 3.36
N LEU A 496 -1.39 6.41 4.01
CA LEU A 496 -2.02 6.08 5.31
C LEU A 496 -2.48 4.63 5.47
N ASN A 497 -3.30 4.13 4.53
CA ASN A 497 -3.90 2.79 4.65
C ASN A 497 -2.93 1.66 4.24
N HIS A 498 -1.91 1.95 3.43
CA HIS A 498 -0.86 0.98 3.13
C HIS A 498 0.02 0.76 4.36
N GLU A 499 0.56 1.85 4.92
CA GLU A 499 1.51 1.85 6.03
C GLU A 499 0.89 1.37 7.34
N TYR A 500 -0.39 1.70 7.57
CA TYR A 500 -1.12 1.13 8.70
C TYR A 500 -1.27 -0.40 8.58
N THR A 501 -1.29 -0.96 7.37
CA THR A 501 -1.27 -2.41 7.20
C THR A 501 0.06 -3.02 7.64
N HIS A 502 1.21 -2.36 7.43
CA HIS A 502 2.50 -2.88 7.93
C HIS A 502 2.52 -2.99 9.45
N TYR A 503 1.97 -2.01 10.17
CA TYR A 503 1.78 -2.12 11.63
C TYR A 503 0.91 -3.33 12.01
N LEU A 504 -0.21 -3.52 11.32
CA LEU A 504 -1.12 -4.62 11.60
C LEU A 504 -0.51 -5.99 11.24
N ASP A 505 0.20 -6.11 10.11
CA ASP A 505 0.84 -7.35 9.66
C ASP A 505 2.00 -7.75 10.58
N GLY A 506 2.88 -6.80 10.93
CA GLY A 506 3.92 -6.98 11.96
C GLY A 506 3.33 -7.46 13.29
N ARG A 507 2.29 -6.77 13.78
CA ARG A 507 1.69 -7.06 15.09
C ARG A 507 0.89 -8.36 15.16
N PHE A 508 0.17 -8.74 14.11
CA PHE A 508 -0.85 -9.80 14.16
C PHE A 508 -0.57 -11.00 13.25
N ASN A 509 0.38 -10.89 12.32
CA ASN A 509 0.72 -11.96 11.37
C ASN A 509 2.19 -12.38 11.38
N MET A 510 3.14 -11.47 11.61
CA MET A 510 4.57 -11.74 11.46
C MET A 510 5.29 -11.81 12.82
N TYR A 511 5.87 -12.95 13.18
CA TYR A 511 6.54 -13.10 14.47
C TYR A 511 7.94 -12.47 14.51
N GLY A 512 8.19 -11.66 15.55
CA GLY A 512 9.49 -11.02 15.77
C GLY A 512 9.55 -9.64 15.13
N ASP A 513 10.75 -9.16 14.84
CA ASP A 513 10.97 -7.91 14.14
C ASP A 513 10.98 -8.10 12.61
N PHE A 514 11.00 -7.00 11.88
CA PHE A 514 11.14 -6.97 10.43
C PHE A 514 12.31 -7.83 9.89
N GLU A 515 13.47 -7.87 10.56
CA GLU A 515 14.60 -8.73 10.16
C GLU A 515 14.26 -10.22 10.23
N ALA A 516 13.55 -10.65 11.28
CA ALA A 516 13.02 -12.01 11.35
C ALA A 516 12.02 -12.26 10.20
N GLY A 517 11.14 -11.30 9.93
CA GLY A 517 10.14 -11.35 8.85
C GLY A 517 10.73 -11.50 7.44
N VAL A 518 11.89 -10.90 7.16
CA VAL A 518 12.59 -10.98 5.85
C VAL A 518 13.72 -12.01 5.80
N SER A 519 13.88 -12.85 6.84
CA SER A 519 14.86 -13.95 6.88
C SER A 519 14.67 -15.03 5.79
N THR A 520 13.51 -14.99 5.12
CA THR A 520 13.25 -15.68 3.84
C THR A 520 12.53 -14.70 2.90
N PRO A 521 12.51 -14.91 1.57
CA PRO A 521 11.80 -14.02 0.66
C PRO A 521 10.28 -13.95 0.97
N THR A 522 9.88 -12.84 1.57
CA THR A 522 8.51 -12.54 2.03
C THR A 522 7.97 -11.23 1.48
N ILE A 523 8.73 -10.49 0.67
CA ILE A 523 8.34 -9.13 0.23
C ILE A 523 7.10 -9.14 -0.67
N TRP A 524 6.88 -10.23 -1.43
CA TRP A 524 5.63 -10.44 -2.15
C TRP A 524 4.39 -10.42 -1.24
N TRP A 525 4.55 -10.87 0.02
CA TRP A 525 3.52 -10.82 1.05
C TRP A 525 3.50 -9.46 1.72
N ILE A 526 4.62 -8.98 2.30
CA ILE A 526 4.65 -7.74 3.10
C ILE A 526 4.06 -6.56 2.31
N GLU A 527 4.58 -6.32 1.12
CA GLU A 527 4.19 -5.19 0.28
C GLU A 527 2.91 -5.49 -0.50
N GLY A 528 2.76 -6.72 -0.99
CA GLY A 528 1.55 -7.15 -1.69
C GLY A 528 0.30 -7.16 -0.83
N PHE A 529 0.43 -7.46 0.47
CA PHE A 529 -0.67 -7.48 1.43
C PHE A 529 -0.99 -6.08 1.94
N ALA A 530 0.00 -5.22 2.14
CA ALA A 530 -0.22 -3.79 2.40
C ALA A 530 -1.00 -3.12 1.26
N GLU A 531 -0.61 -3.37 0.01
CA GLU A 531 -1.36 -2.92 -1.17
C GLU A 531 -2.76 -3.56 -1.22
N TYR A 532 -2.87 -4.88 -1.03
CA TYR A 532 -4.15 -5.57 -1.10
C TYR A 532 -5.15 -5.04 -0.07
N VAL A 533 -4.75 -4.93 1.20
CA VAL A 533 -5.58 -4.35 2.25
C VAL A 533 -5.91 -2.90 1.92
N SER A 534 -4.94 -2.08 1.53
CA SER A 534 -5.13 -0.65 1.23
C SER A 534 -6.16 -0.40 0.12
N TYR A 535 -6.02 -1.04 -1.04
CA TYR A 535 -6.96 -0.84 -2.16
C TYR A 535 -8.33 -1.45 -1.89
N SER A 536 -8.38 -2.64 -1.29
CA SER A 536 -9.63 -3.36 -1.05
C SER A 536 -10.47 -2.75 0.08
N TYR A 537 -9.83 -2.29 1.17
CA TYR A 537 -10.49 -1.53 2.23
C TYR A 537 -11.09 -0.22 1.69
N ARG A 538 -10.30 0.55 0.92
CA ARG A 538 -10.74 1.82 0.30
C ARG A 538 -11.74 1.61 -0.85
N LYS A 539 -11.90 0.38 -1.34
CA LYS A 539 -12.70 0.00 -2.53
C LYS A 539 -12.25 0.73 -3.80
N VAL A 540 -10.94 0.90 -3.93
CA VAL A 540 -10.28 1.50 -5.09
C VAL A 540 -9.78 0.38 -6.00
N VAL A 541 -9.91 0.58 -7.31
CA VAL A 541 -9.36 -0.35 -8.31
C VAL A 541 -7.88 -0.02 -8.50
N TYR A 542 -7.00 -1.02 -8.38
CA TYR A 542 -5.57 -0.84 -8.65
C TYR A 542 -5.31 -0.99 -10.16
N ASP A 543 -5.66 0.03 -10.93
CA ASP A 543 -5.62 0.00 -12.41
C ASP A 543 -4.21 -0.25 -12.95
N ALA A 544 -3.17 0.27 -12.29
CA ALA A 544 -1.79 -0.01 -12.67
C ALA A 544 -1.43 -1.51 -12.50
N ALA A 545 -1.89 -2.16 -11.43
CA ALA A 545 -1.69 -3.60 -11.23
C ALA A 545 -2.52 -4.44 -12.22
N ILE A 546 -3.76 -4.05 -12.54
CA ILE A 546 -4.57 -4.73 -13.57
C ILE A 546 -3.92 -4.60 -14.96
N THR A 547 -3.27 -3.46 -15.24
CA THR A 547 -2.49 -3.27 -16.47
C THR A 547 -1.29 -4.21 -16.54
N GLU A 548 -0.57 -4.44 -15.43
CA GLU A 548 0.49 -5.46 -15.36
C GLU A 548 -0.07 -6.89 -15.54
N ALA A 549 -1.23 -7.19 -14.93
CA ALA A 549 -1.88 -8.49 -15.07
C ALA A 549 -2.15 -8.86 -16.54
N GLY A 550 -2.53 -7.89 -17.38
CA GLY A 550 -2.73 -8.09 -18.81
C GLY A 550 -1.48 -8.58 -19.56
N LYS A 551 -0.28 -8.17 -19.11
CA LYS A 551 1.01 -8.57 -19.70
C LYS A 551 1.40 -10.01 -19.39
N ARG A 552 0.90 -10.58 -18.27
CA ARG A 552 1.19 -11.95 -17.81
C ARG A 552 2.71 -12.26 -17.71
N THR A 553 3.48 -11.28 -17.26
CA THR A 553 4.96 -11.30 -17.22
C THR A 553 5.54 -12.40 -16.33
N TYR A 554 4.95 -12.64 -15.16
CA TYR A 554 5.47 -13.59 -14.18
C TYR A 554 4.51 -14.76 -13.93
N ALA A 555 5.08 -15.96 -13.80
CA ALA A 555 4.42 -17.08 -13.14
C ALA A 555 4.35 -16.82 -11.62
N LEU A 556 3.32 -17.30 -10.95
CA LEU A 556 3.12 -17.07 -9.51
C LEU A 556 4.29 -17.65 -8.70
N SER A 557 4.77 -18.83 -9.10
CA SER A 557 5.95 -19.49 -8.52
C SER A 557 7.23 -18.65 -8.52
N THR A 558 7.36 -17.70 -9.45
CA THR A 558 8.50 -16.76 -9.51
C THR A 558 8.36 -15.65 -8.46
N LEU A 559 7.14 -15.25 -8.12
CA LEU A 559 6.88 -14.15 -7.20
C LEU A 559 7.22 -14.51 -5.74
N TRP A 560 7.26 -15.81 -5.40
CA TRP A 560 7.75 -16.31 -4.11
C TRP A 560 9.18 -15.88 -3.78
N ASP A 561 9.99 -15.53 -4.78
CA ASP A 561 11.40 -15.12 -4.61
C ASP A 561 11.60 -13.60 -4.60
N THR A 562 10.53 -12.83 -4.41
CA THR A 562 10.61 -11.36 -4.41
C THR A 562 11.26 -10.84 -3.12
N THR A 563 12.24 -9.96 -3.31
CA THR A 563 13.04 -9.23 -2.31
C THR A 563 13.11 -7.75 -2.71
N TYR A 564 13.60 -6.87 -1.83
CA TYR A 564 13.82 -5.45 -2.14
C TYR A 564 14.89 -5.18 -3.22
N ASP A 565 15.67 -6.19 -3.63
CA ASP A 565 16.63 -6.07 -4.76
C ASP A 565 15.93 -6.05 -6.13
N HIS A 566 14.62 -6.30 -6.17
CA HIS A 566 13.79 -6.31 -7.36
C HIS A 566 13.16 -4.94 -7.63
N ASP A 567 12.64 -4.76 -8.85
CA ASP A 567 11.98 -3.50 -9.21
C ASP A 567 10.62 -3.31 -8.50
N THR A 568 10.22 -2.04 -8.36
CA THR A 568 8.97 -1.62 -7.71
C THR A 568 7.71 -2.17 -8.39
N THR A 569 7.76 -2.51 -9.69
CA THR A 569 6.61 -3.15 -10.37
C THR A 569 6.46 -4.59 -9.90
N ARG A 570 7.56 -5.34 -9.75
CA ARG A 570 7.53 -6.69 -9.17
C ARG A 570 7.16 -6.69 -7.69
N ILE A 571 7.66 -5.73 -6.90
CA ILE A 571 7.38 -5.62 -5.46
C ILE A 571 5.90 -5.31 -5.22
N TYR A 572 5.41 -4.15 -5.64
CA TYR A 572 4.07 -3.67 -5.26
C TYR A 572 2.96 -4.25 -6.12
N ARG A 573 3.04 -4.11 -7.45
CA ARG A 573 1.94 -4.46 -8.36
C ARG A 573 1.79 -5.97 -8.53
N TRP A 574 2.88 -6.70 -8.74
CA TRP A 574 2.83 -8.16 -8.82
C TRP A 574 2.65 -8.81 -7.44
N GLY A 575 3.17 -8.21 -6.36
CA GLY A 575 2.83 -8.59 -4.98
C GLY A 575 1.33 -8.50 -4.71
N TYR A 576 0.70 -7.35 -5.01
CA TYR A 576 -0.75 -7.15 -4.90
C TYR A 576 -1.54 -8.23 -5.63
N LEU A 577 -1.19 -8.50 -6.89
CA LEU A 577 -1.88 -9.53 -7.69
C LEU A 577 -1.72 -10.91 -7.06
N ALA A 578 -0.51 -11.28 -6.62
CA ALA A 578 -0.23 -12.57 -6.01
C ALA A 578 -1.01 -12.78 -4.71
N VAL A 579 -1.01 -11.79 -3.82
CA VAL A 579 -1.76 -11.83 -2.56
C VAL A 579 -3.26 -11.89 -2.83
N ARG A 580 -3.78 -11.02 -3.71
CA ARG A 580 -5.20 -11.03 -4.09
C ARG A 580 -5.64 -12.38 -4.65
N TYR A 581 -4.92 -12.95 -5.61
CA TYR A 581 -5.21 -14.28 -6.16
C TYR A 581 -5.22 -15.37 -5.07
N MET A 582 -4.24 -15.33 -4.14
CA MET A 582 -4.17 -16.29 -3.05
C MET A 582 -5.35 -16.15 -2.08
N PHE A 583 -5.91 -14.96 -1.86
CA PHE A 583 -7.18 -14.79 -1.14
C PHE A 583 -8.39 -15.23 -1.99
N ASP A 584 -8.50 -14.80 -3.25
CA ASP A 584 -9.62 -15.08 -4.18
C ASP A 584 -9.80 -16.56 -4.54
N LYS A 585 -8.72 -17.37 -4.45
CA LYS A 585 -8.70 -18.77 -4.91
C LYS A 585 -8.17 -19.78 -3.88
N HIS A 586 -7.29 -19.36 -2.97
CA HIS A 586 -6.52 -20.27 -2.12
C HIS A 586 -6.49 -19.84 -0.64
N ALA A 587 -7.57 -19.24 -0.14
CA ALA A 587 -7.63 -18.70 1.24
C ALA A 587 -7.26 -19.72 2.35
N GLY A 588 -7.49 -21.02 2.12
CA GLY A 588 -7.05 -22.09 3.04
C GLY A 588 -5.53 -22.28 3.11
N ASP A 589 -4.83 -22.03 2.00
CA ASP A 589 -3.36 -22.02 1.95
C ASP A 589 -2.80 -20.72 2.56
N VAL A 590 -3.46 -19.57 2.38
CA VAL A 590 -3.13 -18.32 3.10
C VAL A 590 -3.26 -18.53 4.61
N ALA A 591 -4.36 -19.10 5.07
CA ALA A 591 -4.53 -19.46 6.48
C ALA A 591 -3.49 -20.47 6.99
N THR A 592 -2.89 -21.26 6.10
CA THR A 592 -1.78 -22.17 6.43
C THR A 592 -0.44 -21.46 6.52
N LEU A 593 -0.16 -20.54 5.60
CA LEU A 593 1.00 -19.66 5.60
C LEU A 593 1.05 -18.78 6.87
N LEU A 594 -0.07 -18.13 7.21
CA LEU A 594 -0.19 -17.26 8.38
C LEU A 594 0.06 -18.00 9.71
N ARG A 595 -0.28 -19.30 9.83
CA ARG A 595 0.08 -20.09 11.03
C ARG A 595 1.59 -20.23 11.20
N SER A 596 2.35 -20.31 10.10
CA SER A 596 3.81 -20.35 10.15
C SER A 596 4.42 -18.97 10.41
N TYR A 597 3.91 -17.90 9.77
CA TYR A 597 4.39 -16.53 10.02
C TYR A 597 4.17 -16.09 11.49
N ARG A 598 2.98 -16.34 12.06
CA ARG A 598 2.62 -15.99 13.46
C ARG A 598 3.44 -16.74 14.53
N THR A 599 4.22 -17.75 14.13
CA THR A 599 5.06 -18.57 15.02
C THR A 599 6.55 -18.48 14.69
N GLY A 600 6.95 -17.64 13.72
CA GLY A 600 8.35 -17.48 13.30
C GLY A 600 8.89 -18.69 12.54
N ALA A 601 8.02 -19.57 12.04
CA ALA A 601 8.39 -20.78 11.32
C ALA A 601 8.72 -20.49 9.84
N TRP A 602 9.58 -19.49 9.60
CA TRP A 602 9.90 -18.92 8.28
C TRP A 602 10.37 -19.98 7.27
N SER A 603 11.24 -20.90 7.67
CA SER A 603 11.69 -22.02 6.82
C SER A 603 10.56 -22.99 6.45
N THR A 604 9.56 -23.17 7.31
CA THR A 604 8.38 -24.01 7.05
C THR A 604 7.44 -23.32 6.07
N ALA A 605 7.17 -22.02 6.27
CA ALA A 605 6.41 -21.20 5.34
C ALA A 605 7.05 -21.17 3.94
N ARG A 606 8.37 -20.96 3.88
CA ARG A 606 9.16 -20.99 2.64
C ARG A 606 9.09 -22.34 1.93
N SER A 607 9.18 -23.44 2.67
CA SER A 607 9.04 -24.80 2.12
C SER A 607 7.62 -25.09 1.63
N PHE A 608 6.60 -24.53 2.28
CA PHE A 608 5.21 -24.61 1.84
C PHE A 608 4.98 -23.83 0.53
N LEU A 609 5.50 -22.61 0.40
CA LEU A 609 5.40 -21.82 -0.84
C LEU A 609 6.15 -22.46 -2.01
N THR A 610 7.43 -22.79 -1.83
CA THR A 610 8.29 -23.25 -2.94
C THR A 610 8.17 -24.75 -3.24
N GLY A 611 7.94 -25.58 -2.23
CA GLY A 611 7.88 -27.04 -2.36
C GLY A 611 6.44 -27.59 -2.44
N THR A 612 5.56 -27.15 -1.54
CA THR A 612 4.17 -27.62 -1.55
C THR A 612 3.37 -26.95 -2.67
N ILE A 613 3.16 -25.63 -2.62
CA ILE A 613 2.45 -24.88 -3.66
C ILE A 613 3.24 -24.93 -4.98
N GLY A 614 4.53 -24.57 -4.93
CA GLY A 614 5.44 -24.60 -6.08
C GLY A 614 4.84 -23.92 -7.30
N SER A 615 4.86 -24.61 -8.44
CA SER A 615 4.25 -24.19 -9.71
C SER A 615 2.82 -24.69 -9.94
N ARG A 616 2.19 -25.38 -8.96
CA ARG A 616 0.87 -26.03 -9.15
C ARG A 616 -0.23 -25.05 -9.57
N TYR A 617 -0.10 -23.78 -9.16
CA TYR A 617 -1.09 -22.74 -9.40
C TYR A 617 -0.76 -21.86 -10.62
N ASP A 618 0.38 -22.02 -11.28
CA ASP A 618 0.83 -21.10 -12.34
C ASP A 618 -0.11 -21.04 -13.56
N ALA A 619 -0.77 -22.16 -13.89
CA ALA A 619 -1.72 -22.22 -15.00
C ALA A 619 -3.09 -21.58 -14.68
N ASP A 620 -3.58 -21.77 -13.45
CA ASP A 620 -4.82 -21.15 -12.97
C ASP A 620 -4.62 -19.64 -12.75
N TRP A 621 -3.49 -19.26 -12.15
CA TRP A 621 -2.98 -17.90 -12.07
C TRP A 621 -2.98 -17.18 -13.43
N ASN A 622 -2.41 -17.79 -14.49
CA ASN A 622 -2.40 -17.16 -15.82
C ASN A 622 -3.82 -16.92 -16.37
N THR A 623 -4.75 -17.83 -16.06
CA THR A 623 -6.17 -17.73 -16.42
C THR A 623 -6.87 -16.62 -15.61
N TRP A 624 -6.61 -16.54 -14.31
CA TRP A 624 -7.13 -15.48 -13.43
C TRP A 624 -6.60 -14.10 -13.82
N LEU A 625 -5.31 -13.95 -14.16
CA LEU A 625 -4.75 -12.69 -14.67
C LEU A 625 -5.45 -12.23 -15.96
N ALA A 626 -5.72 -13.15 -16.88
CA ALA A 626 -6.45 -12.83 -18.11
C ALA A 626 -7.89 -12.38 -17.82
N ALA A 627 -8.55 -12.98 -16.83
CA ALA A 627 -9.87 -12.54 -16.35
C ALA A 627 -9.80 -11.16 -15.66
N CYS A 628 -8.81 -10.90 -14.81
CA CYS A 628 -8.58 -9.59 -14.19
C CYS A 628 -8.45 -8.48 -15.25
N ALA A 629 -7.58 -8.70 -16.25
CA ALA A 629 -7.36 -7.75 -17.34
C ALA A 629 -8.60 -7.56 -18.24
N ALA A 630 -9.50 -8.53 -18.27
CA ALA A 630 -10.81 -8.43 -18.93
C ALA A 630 -11.90 -7.77 -18.04
N GLY A 631 -11.54 -7.25 -16.86
CA GLY A 631 -12.43 -6.52 -15.97
C GLY A 631 -12.94 -7.31 -14.75
N ALA A 632 -12.63 -8.60 -14.60
CA ALA A 632 -13.09 -9.38 -13.44
C ALA A 632 -12.57 -8.86 -12.09
N CYS A 633 -11.54 -8.01 -12.11
CA CYS A 633 -10.89 -7.49 -10.91
C CYS A 633 -11.20 -6.01 -10.61
N SER A 634 -12.10 -5.38 -11.38
CA SER A 634 -12.44 -3.94 -11.31
C SER A 634 -13.39 -3.53 -10.18
N GLY A 635 -13.55 -4.33 -9.13
CA GLY A 635 -14.44 -4.05 -7.99
C GLY A 635 -13.76 -3.45 -6.75
N GLY A 636 -12.42 -3.35 -6.75
CA GLY A 636 -11.63 -3.33 -5.50
C GLY A 636 -11.67 -4.72 -4.85
N GLY A 637 -10.52 -5.29 -4.47
CA GLY A 637 -10.42 -6.71 -4.13
C GLY A 637 -10.94 -7.09 -2.74
N GLY A 638 -12.19 -6.78 -2.41
CA GLY A 638 -12.84 -7.21 -1.17
C GLY A 638 -14.07 -8.05 -1.46
N ASN A 639 -14.33 -9.04 -0.60
CA ASN A 639 -15.57 -9.82 -0.63
C ASN A 639 -16.79 -8.89 -0.63
N GLN A 640 -17.64 -8.99 -1.66
CA GLN A 640 -18.84 -8.18 -1.75
C GLN A 640 -19.95 -8.79 -0.87
N ALA A 641 -20.75 -7.92 -0.25
CA ALA A 641 -21.83 -8.40 0.62
C ALA A 641 -22.94 -9.08 -0.21
N PRO A 642 -23.47 -10.23 0.26
CA PRO A 642 -24.49 -10.97 -0.47
C PRO A 642 -25.76 -10.14 -0.65
N ALA A 643 -26.46 -10.34 -1.75
CA ALA A 643 -27.79 -9.76 -1.95
C ALA A 643 -28.84 -10.60 -1.22
N ALA A 644 -29.15 -10.21 0.03
CA ALA A 644 -30.21 -10.86 0.81
C ALA A 644 -31.59 -10.71 0.14
N SER A 645 -32.31 -11.82 -0.07
CA SER A 645 -33.68 -11.81 -0.60
C SER A 645 -34.45 -13.08 -0.23
N PHE A 646 -35.76 -12.97 -0.02
CA PHE A 646 -36.63 -14.15 0.18
C PHE A 646 -38.04 -13.98 -0.38
N THR A 647 -38.75 -15.10 -0.50
CA THR A 647 -40.20 -15.15 -0.77
C THR A 647 -40.94 -15.77 0.41
N ALA A 648 -42.24 -15.48 0.53
CA ALA A 648 -43.12 -15.99 1.58
C ALA A 648 -44.48 -16.39 1.01
N SER A 649 -45.02 -17.51 1.48
CA SER A 649 -46.36 -18.01 1.15
C SER A 649 -47.13 -18.28 2.44
N VAL A 650 -48.33 -17.72 2.56
CA VAL A 650 -49.14 -17.78 3.79
C VAL A 650 -50.36 -18.66 3.59
N ASN A 651 -50.63 -19.54 4.56
CA ASN A 651 -51.87 -20.30 4.67
C ASN A 651 -52.38 -20.21 6.11
N GLY A 652 -53.44 -19.43 6.32
CA GLY A 652 -53.97 -19.12 7.65
C GLY A 652 -52.95 -18.40 8.52
N LEU A 653 -52.59 -19.03 9.65
CA LEU A 653 -51.57 -18.55 10.59
C LEU A 653 -50.16 -19.09 10.31
N THR A 654 -49.99 -19.96 9.30
CA THR A 654 -48.69 -20.54 8.94
C THR A 654 -48.11 -19.85 7.72
N ALA A 655 -46.84 -19.45 7.80
CA ALA A 655 -46.07 -18.90 6.70
C ALA A 655 -44.89 -19.81 6.36
N ALA A 656 -44.75 -20.18 5.09
CA ALA A 656 -43.59 -20.87 4.54
C ALA A 656 -42.70 -19.85 3.83
N PHE A 657 -41.39 -19.94 4.06
CA PHE A 657 -40.39 -19.01 3.53
C PHE A 657 -39.38 -19.75 2.66
N ALA A 658 -38.94 -19.11 1.58
CA ALA A 658 -37.84 -19.60 0.75
C ALA A 658 -36.79 -18.51 0.56
N ASP A 659 -35.55 -18.80 0.97
CA ASP A 659 -34.38 -18.00 0.67
C ASP A 659 -34.14 -17.96 -0.84
N THR A 660 -33.86 -16.75 -1.34
CA THR A 660 -33.54 -16.43 -2.74
C THR A 660 -32.32 -15.51 -2.82
N SER A 661 -31.53 -15.47 -1.75
CA SER A 661 -30.34 -14.63 -1.64
C SER A 661 -29.26 -15.12 -2.60
N THR A 662 -28.51 -14.19 -3.17
CA THR A 662 -27.40 -14.49 -4.08
C THR A 662 -26.12 -13.87 -3.57
N ASP A 663 -25.01 -14.49 -3.93
CA ASP A 663 -23.67 -13.99 -3.73
C ASP A 663 -23.01 -13.93 -5.12
N SER A 664 -22.28 -12.84 -5.41
CA SER A 664 -21.67 -12.57 -6.71
C SER A 664 -20.28 -13.19 -6.87
N ASP A 665 -19.60 -13.46 -5.76
CA ASP A 665 -18.18 -13.78 -5.68
C ASP A 665 -17.88 -14.91 -4.68
N GLY A 666 -18.80 -15.19 -3.76
CA GLY A 666 -18.72 -16.27 -2.77
C GLY A 666 -19.94 -17.19 -2.71
N THR A 667 -20.19 -17.75 -1.53
CA THR A 667 -21.35 -18.59 -1.21
C THR A 667 -21.96 -18.29 0.15
N ILE A 668 -23.30 -18.38 0.27
CA ILE A 668 -24.02 -18.14 1.53
C ILE A 668 -23.71 -19.22 2.59
N SER A 669 -22.77 -18.91 3.48
CA SER A 669 -22.30 -19.77 4.57
C SER A 669 -23.31 -19.91 5.72
N SER A 670 -24.07 -18.84 6.03
CA SER A 670 -24.95 -18.79 7.21
C SER A 670 -26.24 -18.02 6.96
N ARG A 671 -27.28 -18.35 7.73
CA ARG A 671 -28.63 -17.77 7.63
C ARG A 671 -29.23 -17.59 9.02
N ARG A 672 -29.91 -16.46 9.23
CA ARG A 672 -30.70 -16.19 10.42
C ARG A 672 -32.02 -15.52 10.04
N TRP A 673 -33.11 -16.19 10.39
CA TRP A 673 -34.46 -15.67 10.34
C TRP A 673 -34.89 -15.09 11.69
N ASP A 674 -35.63 -14.00 11.63
CA ASP A 674 -36.47 -13.45 12.70
C ASP A 674 -37.87 -13.28 12.11
N PHE A 675 -38.88 -13.91 12.70
CA PHE A 675 -40.24 -13.91 12.19
C PHE A 675 -41.08 -12.71 12.66
N GLY A 676 -40.53 -11.84 13.52
CA GLY A 676 -41.19 -10.62 13.99
C GLY A 676 -42.14 -10.82 15.18
N ASP A 677 -42.28 -12.04 15.71
CA ASP A 677 -43.07 -12.40 16.89
C ASP A 677 -42.20 -12.99 18.03
N GLY A 678 -40.88 -12.95 17.89
CA GLY A 678 -39.90 -13.59 18.77
C GLY A 678 -39.45 -14.99 18.31
N GLY A 679 -40.09 -15.57 17.28
CA GLY A 679 -39.64 -16.79 16.63
C GLY A 679 -38.43 -16.56 15.72
N ALA A 680 -37.56 -17.57 15.61
CA ALA A 680 -36.35 -17.52 14.80
C ALA A 680 -36.01 -18.89 14.17
N SER A 681 -35.20 -18.90 13.11
CA SER A 681 -34.68 -20.13 12.47
C SER A 681 -33.34 -19.88 11.78
N THR A 682 -32.61 -20.95 11.47
CA THR A 682 -31.37 -20.95 10.65
C THR A 682 -31.48 -21.81 9.39
N SER A 683 -32.63 -22.46 9.15
CA SER A 683 -32.86 -23.28 7.96
C SER A 683 -32.96 -22.42 6.69
N ALA A 684 -32.59 -22.98 5.53
CA ALA A 684 -32.65 -22.27 4.25
C ALA A 684 -34.08 -21.95 3.78
N SER A 685 -35.07 -22.76 4.13
CA SER A 685 -36.47 -22.51 3.78
C SER A 685 -37.38 -22.99 4.93
N PRO A 686 -37.53 -22.20 6.00
CA PRO A 686 -38.30 -22.57 7.17
C PRO A 686 -39.81 -22.38 6.96
N SER A 687 -40.60 -23.03 7.81
CA SER A 687 -42.01 -22.70 8.02
C SER A 687 -42.21 -22.25 9.46
N HIS A 688 -43.01 -21.20 9.67
CA HIS A 688 -43.36 -20.66 10.99
C HIS A 688 -44.87 -20.57 11.15
N THR A 689 -45.38 -20.71 12.38
CA THR A 689 -46.82 -20.57 12.67
C THR A 689 -47.00 -19.57 13.80
N TYR A 690 -47.72 -18.50 13.49
CA TYR A 690 -47.95 -17.38 14.40
C TYR A 690 -49.11 -17.68 15.36
N ALA A 691 -48.97 -17.24 16.62
CA ALA A 691 -50.00 -17.46 17.65
C ALA A 691 -51.27 -16.61 17.45
N ALA A 692 -51.19 -15.53 16.68
CA ALA A 692 -52.29 -14.60 16.41
C ALA A 692 -52.26 -14.14 14.94
N GLN A 693 -53.39 -13.61 14.47
CA GLN A 693 -53.42 -12.90 13.19
C GLN A 693 -52.76 -11.53 13.33
N GLY A 694 -52.05 -11.09 12.29
CA GLY A 694 -51.32 -9.83 12.31
C GLY A 694 -50.43 -9.68 11.08
N THR A 695 -49.76 -8.53 11.00
CA THR A 695 -48.69 -8.28 10.03
C THR A 695 -47.37 -8.23 10.79
N TYR A 696 -46.46 -9.12 10.42
CA TYR A 696 -45.19 -9.32 11.09
C TYR A 696 -44.03 -8.92 10.16
N THR A 697 -43.05 -8.20 10.71
CA THR A 697 -41.85 -7.79 9.96
C THR A 697 -40.82 -8.92 10.00
N VAL A 698 -40.84 -9.78 8.99
CA VAL A 698 -39.90 -10.90 8.88
C VAL A 698 -38.58 -10.40 8.32
N ARG A 699 -37.48 -10.82 8.95
CA ARG A 699 -36.11 -10.53 8.53
C ARG A 699 -35.36 -11.81 8.19
N LEU A 700 -34.59 -11.77 7.11
CA LEU A 700 -33.57 -12.76 6.78
C LEU A 700 -32.23 -12.03 6.74
N THR A 701 -31.32 -12.38 7.65
CA THR A 701 -29.91 -12.04 7.58
C THR A 701 -29.14 -13.23 7.00
N VAL A 702 -28.32 -13.00 5.98
CA VAL A 702 -27.42 -14.00 5.40
C VAL A 702 -25.97 -13.55 5.57
N THR A 703 -25.08 -14.51 5.72
CA THR A 703 -23.62 -14.33 5.78
C THR A 703 -22.98 -15.15 4.67
N ASP A 704 -22.01 -14.57 3.97
CA ASP A 704 -21.20 -15.25 2.95
C ASP A 704 -20.03 -16.04 3.55
N ASP A 705 -19.19 -16.66 2.72
CA ASP A 705 -17.97 -17.37 3.11
C ASP A 705 -16.74 -16.45 3.32
N GLY A 706 -16.79 -15.21 2.83
CA GLY A 706 -15.87 -14.14 3.25
C GLY A 706 -16.11 -13.61 4.68
N GLY A 707 -17.29 -13.85 5.25
CA GLY A 707 -17.74 -13.41 6.56
C GLY A 707 -18.58 -12.12 6.58
N THR A 708 -18.90 -11.51 5.45
CA THR A 708 -19.76 -10.31 5.41
C THR A 708 -21.24 -10.69 5.37
N SER A 709 -22.14 -9.75 5.65
CA SER A 709 -23.56 -10.06 5.86
C SER A 709 -24.50 -8.97 5.33
N ALA A 710 -25.67 -9.40 4.87
CA ALA A 710 -26.75 -8.52 4.44
C ALA A 710 -28.09 -8.97 5.00
N THR A 711 -29.09 -8.07 5.05
CA THR A 711 -30.41 -8.34 5.62
C THR A 711 -31.54 -7.87 4.72
N ALA A 712 -32.45 -8.79 4.39
CA ALA A 712 -33.73 -8.49 3.76
C ALA A 712 -34.83 -8.39 4.83
N SER A 713 -35.79 -7.47 4.64
CA SER A 713 -36.98 -7.34 5.50
C SER A 713 -38.25 -7.26 4.65
N LYS A 714 -39.29 -8.02 5.01
CA LYS A 714 -40.62 -7.94 4.37
C LYS A 714 -41.73 -8.02 5.41
N GLN A 715 -42.83 -7.30 5.16
CA GLN A 715 -44.06 -7.46 5.95
C GLN A 715 -44.80 -8.71 5.47
N VAL A 716 -45.20 -9.58 6.40
CA VAL A 716 -45.98 -10.79 6.12
C VAL A 716 -47.25 -10.78 6.96
N THR A 717 -48.39 -10.73 6.28
CA THR A 717 -49.71 -10.73 6.94
C THR A 717 -50.27 -12.13 6.99
N VAL A 718 -50.58 -12.60 8.21
CA VAL A 718 -51.21 -13.89 8.49
C VAL A 718 -52.58 -13.68 9.12
N THR A 719 -53.55 -14.53 8.78
CA THR A 719 -54.96 -14.34 9.15
C THR A 719 -55.58 -15.62 9.70
N SER A 720 -56.41 -15.48 10.73
CA SER A 720 -57.07 -16.64 11.36
C SER A 720 -58.10 -17.32 10.44
N GLY A 721 -58.51 -16.65 9.35
CA GLY A 721 -59.54 -17.08 8.40
C GLY A 721 -59.07 -17.99 7.26
N GLY A 722 -57.88 -18.59 7.32
CA GLY A 722 -57.36 -19.49 6.27
C GLY A 722 -58.07 -20.84 6.11
N GLY A 723 -59.23 -21.03 6.74
CA GLY A 723 -60.07 -22.22 6.55
C GLY A 723 -60.98 -22.05 5.33
N THR A 724 -60.99 -23.03 4.43
CA THR A 724 -61.95 -23.06 3.31
C THR A 724 -63.38 -23.06 3.86
N THR A 725 -64.17 -22.03 3.53
CA THR A 725 -65.62 -22.01 3.82
C THR A 725 -66.25 -23.31 3.28
N PRO A 726 -66.87 -24.15 4.12
CA PRO A 726 -67.38 -25.45 3.70
C PRO A 726 -68.58 -25.29 2.75
N GLU A 727 -68.78 -26.26 1.85
CA GLU A 727 -70.04 -26.34 1.10
C GLU A 727 -71.20 -26.59 2.07
N CYS A 728 -72.33 -25.92 1.85
CA CYS A 728 -73.53 -26.10 2.66
C CYS A 728 -74.07 -27.54 2.54
N THR A 729 -74.61 -28.10 3.62
CA THR A 729 -74.98 -29.53 3.68
C THR A 729 -76.45 -29.83 3.38
N ALA A 730 -77.28 -28.80 3.19
CA ALA A 730 -78.67 -28.98 2.80
C ALA A 730 -78.82 -29.72 1.46
N SER A 731 -79.85 -30.56 1.33
CA SER A 731 -80.11 -31.38 0.15
C SER A 731 -80.59 -30.59 -1.07
N ASP A 732 -81.28 -29.46 -0.87
CA ASP A 732 -81.49 -28.48 -1.94
C ASP A 732 -80.17 -27.72 -2.18
N THR A 733 -79.59 -27.91 -3.37
CA THR A 733 -78.32 -27.30 -3.78
C THR A 733 -78.39 -25.77 -3.87
N ARG A 734 -79.59 -25.18 -3.88
CA ARG A 734 -79.82 -23.73 -3.85
C ARG A 734 -79.86 -23.17 -2.44
N ARG A 735 -80.02 -24.02 -1.43
CA ARG A 735 -80.09 -23.58 -0.03
C ARG A 735 -78.69 -23.30 0.50
N LEU A 736 -78.51 -22.07 0.97
CA LEU A 736 -77.41 -21.61 1.81
C LEU A 736 -77.79 -21.73 3.29
N ASP A 737 -76.79 -21.80 4.16
CA ASP A 737 -76.92 -21.78 5.62
C ASP A 737 -75.78 -20.89 6.21
N ARG A 738 -75.65 -20.87 7.55
CA ARG A 738 -74.66 -20.05 8.26
C ARG A 738 -73.21 -20.48 7.97
N ASN A 739 -72.37 -19.53 7.57
CA ASN A 739 -70.91 -19.68 7.39
C ASN A 739 -70.50 -20.81 6.44
N CYS A 740 -71.30 -21.06 5.41
CA CYS A 740 -71.04 -22.02 4.34
C CYS A 740 -71.20 -21.38 2.97
N LYS A 741 -70.84 -22.11 1.91
CA LYS A 741 -70.94 -21.66 0.52
C LYS A 741 -71.71 -22.64 -0.37
N ARG A 742 -72.10 -22.17 -1.55
CA ARG A 742 -72.50 -22.99 -2.71
C ARG A 742 -71.56 -22.70 -3.87
N GLY A 743 -70.76 -23.67 -4.27
CA GLY A 743 -69.85 -23.61 -5.42
C GLY A 743 -70.47 -24.09 -6.74
N ASN A 744 -69.66 -24.01 -7.81
CA ASN A 744 -69.97 -24.52 -9.16
C ASN A 744 -71.24 -23.94 -9.82
N LEU A 745 -71.63 -22.72 -9.42
CA LEU A 745 -72.77 -22.02 -9.99
C LEU A 745 -72.44 -21.54 -11.41
N SER A 746 -73.41 -21.67 -12.32
CA SER A 746 -73.30 -21.30 -13.73
C SER A 746 -74.65 -20.87 -14.28
N ALA A 747 -74.69 -19.90 -15.19
CA ALA A 747 -75.89 -19.50 -15.92
C ALA A 747 -75.53 -18.87 -17.28
N GLY A 748 -76.42 -19.01 -18.28
CA GLY A 748 -76.30 -18.36 -19.59
C GLY A 748 -76.62 -16.87 -19.51
N GLN A 749 -76.10 -16.06 -20.43
CA GLN A 749 -76.34 -14.61 -20.43
C GLN A 749 -77.84 -14.26 -20.39
N GLY A 750 -78.26 -13.48 -19.37
CA GLY A 750 -79.66 -13.13 -19.09
C GLY A 750 -80.40 -14.07 -18.14
N ASP A 751 -79.85 -15.27 -17.87
CA ASP A 751 -80.40 -16.22 -16.89
C ASP A 751 -79.88 -15.94 -15.45
N TYR A 752 -80.39 -16.73 -14.50
CA TYR A 752 -80.07 -16.62 -13.07
C TYR A 752 -79.68 -17.97 -12.45
N ALA A 753 -78.67 -17.96 -11.58
CA ALA A 753 -78.52 -18.99 -10.55
C ALA A 753 -79.21 -18.53 -9.27
N TYR A 754 -80.31 -19.20 -8.90
CA TYR A 754 -81.13 -18.85 -7.73
C TYR A 754 -80.67 -19.57 -6.46
N LEU A 755 -80.53 -18.83 -5.37
CA LEU A 755 -80.13 -19.31 -4.04
C LEU A 755 -81.06 -18.74 -2.96
N TYR A 756 -81.19 -19.43 -1.82
CA TYR A 756 -82.03 -18.93 -0.72
C TYR A 756 -81.48 -19.35 0.63
N ILE A 757 -81.83 -18.60 1.67
CA ILE A 757 -81.33 -18.83 3.04
C ILE A 757 -82.44 -18.62 4.06
N LEU A 758 -82.47 -19.46 5.09
CA LEU A 758 -83.34 -19.27 6.26
C LEU A 758 -82.62 -18.40 7.29
N VAL A 759 -83.03 -17.13 7.39
CA VAL A 759 -82.48 -16.18 8.36
C VAL A 759 -83.22 -16.32 9.70
N PRO A 760 -82.52 -16.62 10.81
CA PRO A 760 -83.11 -16.64 12.14
C PRO A 760 -83.64 -15.28 12.60
N ALA A 761 -84.61 -15.31 13.52
CA ALA A 761 -85.05 -14.08 14.18
C ALA A 761 -83.92 -13.46 15.01
N GLY A 762 -83.72 -12.13 14.87
CA GLY A 762 -82.69 -11.39 15.60
C GLY A 762 -81.31 -11.35 14.93
N THR A 763 -81.13 -11.88 13.72
CA THR A 763 -79.91 -11.66 12.94
C THR A 763 -79.72 -10.16 12.66
N SER A 764 -78.64 -9.58 13.20
CA SER A 764 -78.34 -8.15 13.07
C SER A 764 -77.67 -7.77 11.74
N ARG A 765 -77.01 -8.73 11.08
CA ARG A 765 -76.35 -8.56 9.78
C ARG A 765 -76.26 -9.90 9.04
N LEU A 766 -76.45 -9.87 7.73
CA LEU A 766 -76.16 -10.96 6.80
C LEU A 766 -75.23 -10.43 5.70
N THR A 767 -74.03 -11.01 5.60
CA THR A 767 -73.10 -10.77 4.49
C THR A 767 -73.23 -11.88 3.47
N ILE A 768 -73.30 -11.52 2.19
CA ILE A 768 -73.39 -12.44 1.04
C ILE A 768 -72.25 -12.07 0.09
N THR A 769 -71.34 -12.98 -0.20
CA THR A 769 -70.22 -12.73 -1.12
C THR A 769 -70.23 -13.75 -2.24
N ALA A 770 -70.22 -13.26 -3.48
CA ALA A 770 -69.95 -14.04 -4.67
C ALA A 770 -68.46 -13.95 -5.02
N SER A 771 -67.87 -15.06 -5.45
CA SER A 771 -66.47 -15.09 -5.93
C SER A 771 -66.14 -16.33 -6.74
N GLY A 772 -65.09 -16.25 -7.55
CA GLY A 772 -64.54 -17.35 -8.32
C GLY A 772 -65.24 -17.59 -9.66
N GLY A 773 -64.76 -18.59 -10.40
CA GLY A 773 -65.27 -18.90 -11.74
C GLY A 773 -64.83 -17.92 -12.83
N THR A 774 -65.51 -18.00 -13.97
CA THR A 774 -65.33 -17.15 -15.16
C THR A 774 -66.65 -16.49 -15.54
N GLY A 775 -66.63 -15.47 -16.39
CA GLY A 775 -67.81 -14.72 -16.84
C GLY A 775 -68.07 -13.44 -16.04
N ASN A 776 -69.33 -12.99 -16.03
CA ASN A 776 -69.78 -11.85 -15.22
C ASN A 776 -71.14 -12.15 -14.57
N ALA A 777 -71.17 -12.14 -13.24
CA ALA A 777 -72.29 -12.55 -12.40
C ALA A 777 -72.63 -11.47 -11.36
N ASP A 778 -73.67 -10.68 -11.64
CA ASP A 778 -74.20 -9.65 -10.74
C ASP A 778 -74.99 -10.29 -9.59
N LEU A 779 -74.82 -9.80 -8.35
CA LEU A 779 -75.45 -10.35 -7.16
C LEU A 779 -76.71 -9.56 -6.73
N TYR A 780 -77.85 -10.23 -6.62
CA TYR A 780 -79.14 -9.64 -6.22
C TYR A 780 -79.69 -10.29 -4.94
N TYR A 781 -80.42 -9.50 -4.14
CA TYR A 781 -81.06 -9.94 -2.89
C TYR A 781 -82.49 -9.38 -2.77
N ASN A 782 -83.40 -10.20 -2.24
CA ASN A 782 -84.78 -9.82 -1.92
C ASN A 782 -85.32 -10.69 -0.77
N ALA A 783 -86.00 -10.09 0.21
CA ALA A 783 -86.55 -10.80 1.37
C ALA A 783 -87.98 -11.33 1.18
N ALA A 784 -88.68 -10.94 0.11
CA ALA A 784 -90.10 -11.26 -0.10
C ALA A 784 -90.37 -12.26 -1.25
N SER A 785 -89.49 -12.30 -2.25
CA SER A 785 -89.61 -13.16 -3.44
C SER A 785 -88.23 -13.44 -4.03
N TRP A 786 -88.13 -14.33 -5.02
CA TRP A 786 -86.91 -14.50 -5.80
C TRP A 786 -86.36 -13.16 -6.31
N ALA A 787 -85.06 -12.93 -6.09
CA ALA A 787 -84.39 -11.73 -6.52
C ALA A 787 -84.15 -11.78 -8.04
N THR A 788 -84.53 -10.72 -8.76
CA THR A 788 -84.32 -10.57 -10.21
C THR A 788 -83.92 -9.13 -10.53
N THR A 789 -83.49 -8.86 -11.78
CA THR A 789 -83.14 -7.49 -12.22
C THR A 789 -84.33 -6.52 -12.12
N SER A 790 -85.56 -7.02 -12.15
CA SER A 790 -86.82 -6.28 -11.98
C SER A 790 -87.43 -6.33 -10.57
N ALA A 791 -86.93 -7.18 -9.66
CA ALA A 791 -87.49 -7.33 -8.31
C ALA A 791 -86.41 -7.67 -7.27
N TYR A 792 -85.82 -6.64 -6.65
CA TYR A 792 -84.77 -6.75 -5.64
C TYR A 792 -84.86 -5.63 -4.59
N THR A 793 -84.26 -5.84 -3.41
CA THR A 793 -84.11 -4.82 -2.36
C THR A 793 -82.66 -4.39 -2.12
N ARG A 794 -81.69 -5.21 -2.56
CA ARG A 794 -80.27 -4.88 -2.70
C ARG A 794 -79.69 -5.57 -3.94
N ARG A 795 -78.68 -4.96 -4.57
CA ARG A 795 -77.85 -5.56 -5.62
C ARG A 795 -76.42 -5.03 -5.57
N SER A 796 -75.47 -5.82 -6.05
CA SER A 796 -74.09 -5.45 -6.32
C SER A 796 -73.77 -5.89 -7.75
N THR A 797 -73.15 -5.00 -8.52
CA THR A 797 -72.96 -5.17 -9.98
C THR A 797 -71.60 -4.61 -10.40
N GLY A 798 -70.85 -5.35 -11.20
CA GLY A 798 -69.47 -5.02 -11.52
C GLY A 798 -68.89 -5.90 -12.63
N PRO A 799 -67.61 -5.72 -12.99
CA PRO A 799 -66.92 -6.60 -13.93
C PRO A 799 -66.42 -7.88 -13.22
N GLY A 800 -66.98 -9.02 -13.59
CA GLY A 800 -66.57 -10.35 -13.09
C GLY A 800 -67.60 -10.97 -12.16
N ASN A 801 -67.16 -11.87 -11.27
CA ASN A 801 -68.04 -12.59 -10.35
C ASN A 801 -67.81 -12.22 -8.87
N ALA A 802 -67.05 -11.14 -8.60
CA ALA A 802 -66.55 -10.78 -7.28
C ALA A 802 -67.42 -9.69 -6.63
N GLU A 803 -68.63 -10.08 -6.23
CA GLU A 803 -69.67 -9.19 -5.71
C GLU A 803 -69.89 -9.40 -4.20
N THR A 804 -70.33 -8.37 -3.47
CA THR A 804 -70.67 -8.53 -2.04
C THR A 804 -71.82 -7.63 -1.63
N LEU A 805 -72.77 -8.21 -0.90
CA LEU A 805 -73.89 -7.52 -0.27
C LEU A 805 -73.82 -7.66 1.25
N VAL A 806 -74.10 -6.56 1.94
CA VAL A 806 -74.34 -6.55 3.39
C VAL A 806 -75.78 -6.11 3.62
N ILE A 807 -76.53 -6.96 4.31
CA ILE A 807 -77.92 -6.71 4.71
C ILE A 807 -77.92 -6.50 6.23
N ASP A 808 -78.10 -5.27 6.69
CA ASP A 808 -78.30 -5.01 8.12
C ASP A 808 -79.77 -5.29 8.49
N ASN A 809 -79.97 -5.94 9.65
CA ASN A 809 -81.26 -6.38 10.19
C ASN A 809 -82.16 -7.10 9.15
N PRO A 810 -81.67 -8.16 8.47
CA PRO A 810 -82.46 -8.94 7.52
C PRO A 810 -83.75 -9.49 8.16
N PRO A 811 -84.89 -9.52 7.45
CA PRO A 811 -86.11 -10.15 7.95
C PRO A 811 -85.89 -11.62 8.29
N ALA A 812 -86.54 -12.07 9.36
CA ALA A 812 -86.56 -13.48 9.77
C ALA A 812 -87.42 -14.29 8.79
N GLY A 813 -86.96 -15.49 8.42
CA GLY A 813 -87.62 -16.34 7.42
C GLY A 813 -86.75 -16.58 6.19
N TYR A 814 -87.39 -16.97 5.08
CA TYR A 814 -86.68 -17.25 3.84
C TYR A 814 -86.38 -15.98 3.06
N ASN A 815 -85.09 -15.69 2.89
CA ASN A 815 -84.59 -14.61 2.07
C ASN A 815 -83.92 -15.18 0.80
N TYR A 816 -84.08 -14.48 -0.32
CA TYR A 816 -83.74 -14.97 -1.65
C TYR A 816 -82.59 -14.17 -2.25
N ILE A 817 -81.70 -14.89 -2.93
CA ILE A 817 -80.45 -14.42 -3.51
C ILE A 817 -80.41 -14.92 -4.95
N SER A 818 -79.82 -14.16 -5.87
CA SER A 818 -79.51 -14.68 -7.20
C SER A 818 -78.22 -14.10 -7.76
N LEU A 819 -77.55 -14.90 -8.58
CA LEU A 819 -76.53 -14.42 -9.51
C LEU A 819 -77.18 -14.26 -10.88
N HIS A 820 -77.26 -13.04 -11.39
CA HIS A 820 -77.69 -12.73 -12.74
C HIS A 820 -76.49 -12.72 -13.69
N ALA A 821 -76.59 -13.48 -14.78
CA ALA A 821 -75.54 -13.56 -15.79
C ALA A 821 -75.56 -12.32 -16.72
N ALA A 822 -74.88 -11.24 -16.31
CA ALA A 822 -74.60 -10.11 -17.22
C ALA A 822 -73.81 -10.56 -18.45
N GLN A 823 -72.95 -11.58 -18.26
CA GLN A 823 -72.42 -12.46 -19.30
C GLN A 823 -72.54 -13.91 -18.81
N THR A 824 -72.54 -14.89 -19.72
CA THR A 824 -72.50 -16.32 -19.33
C THR A 824 -71.36 -16.57 -18.36
N PHE A 825 -71.66 -17.13 -17.18
CA PHE A 825 -70.69 -17.42 -16.13
C PHE A 825 -70.68 -18.90 -15.76
N SER A 826 -69.54 -19.37 -15.26
CA SER A 826 -69.35 -20.77 -14.85
C SER A 826 -68.33 -20.90 -13.73
N GLY A 827 -68.60 -21.80 -12.78
CA GLY A 827 -67.71 -22.10 -11.66
C GLY A 827 -67.72 -21.06 -10.53
N ALA A 828 -68.70 -20.16 -10.50
CA ALA A 828 -68.84 -19.17 -9.44
C ALA A 828 -69.27 -19.82 -8.12
N SER A 829 -69.02 -19.14 -7.00
CA SER A 829 -69.47 -19.55 -5.68
C SER A 829 -70.10 -18.40 -4.92
N VAL A 830 -71.07 -18.68 -4.07
CA VAL A 830 -71.66 -17.71 -3.12
C VAL A 830 -71.53 -18.23 -1.70
N LYS A 831 -71.00 -17.42 -0.80
CA LYS A 831 -70.95 -17.69 0.65
C LYS A 831 -71.85 -16.74 1.44
N THR A 832 -72.31 -17.19 2.60
CA THR A 832 -73.13 -16.40 3.55
C THR A 832 -72.57 -16.42 4.95
N GLU A 833 -72.47 -15.25 5.58
CA GLU A 833 -71.88 -15.04 6.91
C GLU A 833 -72.80 -14.19 7.80
N TYR A 834 -73.09 -14.69 9.00
CA TYR A 834 -73.85 -14.05 10.09
C TYR A 834 -73.69 -14.83 11.41
#